data_AF-A0A8J2MYY8-F1
#
_entry.id   AF-A0A8J2MYY8-F1
#
_cell.length_a   1.000
_cell.length_b   1.000
_cell.length_c   1.000
_cell.angle_alpha   90.00
_cell.angle_beta   90.00
_cell.angle_gamma   90.00
#
_symmetry.space_group_name_H-M   'P 1'
#
loop_
_entity.id
_entity.type
_entity.pdbx_description
1 polymer ?
#
loop_
_entity_poly.entity_id
_entity_poly.type
_entity_poly.pdbx_seq_one_letter_code
_entity_poly.pdbx_strand_id
1 'polypeptide(L)'
;MDEPPNAVVTAEGKMLTASATENADLYWALSGGGGGTYAVVLSMTVKAYPAKQVGGAAMQLLASSTTPEKYAAATAKLLELLPGMIDAGAMVVFLVSTQYIVIKPVTVWDSTAAYVKDVVLAPYAKALTDLGITPPIVYSELSYRDHFDRYMGPLPRGAYEVNRYQFGGRLIPRDVVENNTAELVKVYQELAAEGVLLAGSSANYQKPEGSADNGVLPAWRNAMIQLQLITNWDSTAPWANMEAAQQKMTNELMPKIEKITPGSGSYLNEADFQQPNWQSTFFGENYEKLKAIKKKYDPKDIFYILKGVGSEAWNVSKDGPAIMSKSCVICGTEESEGELLLEAPCGRHWVCADDIGNFFENATNDESLFPPQCCGTMFMLEDYEDYVPFETAWAYQMKQQGEYSVLAKFRIYCANLTCGKFLHSGSQAEDPETKITYAICEAEGCGKLTCVKCRALLDQGTQNHECQHNEDEKKFKQTVDEKGYQECFVCGTTVELAEACNHITCKCGNSFCYVCGENWPGLHGCPHYGPAVYDEEGYNQDGYHRDSGLNREGLTRRQEMIRRREEDDEADDDDDEGEGEDDEGEDPEWEVLQHLTPDQRAMINQLPHGPREDALDQFRITLFETQGITFDQFAPQPPPPPPEEFGDDGDAWEDEQDEADENREGQDEDLLFEDAPTTQLPTDPVDEDEVPADARVGQDQIDVREIQEDMVPVVLHSDDEDNVDPWHGYEGEHIITKEEGIQQGRFVDDQSEVFDSDTVTPPVDRNSEGTSQVQQVPASFPTDGPYTIVARGFVSGTTINDIEAVMNRHGAQVIGRRLMGSDPVIVQLQLATQQNAENIIATFHRRELDGRVLDVRMEDEDL
;
A
#
# COMPACT_ATOMS: atom_id res chain seq x y z
N MET A 1 -27.97 20.16 -1.13
CA MET A 1 -26.99 20.90 -0.29
C MET A 1 -25.67 20.31 -0.67
N ASP A 2 -24.99 21.01 -1.55
CA ASP A 2 -23.87 20.44 -2.28
C ASP A 2 -22.63 20.75 -1.44
N GLU A 3 -21.86 19.72 -1.08
CA GLU A 3 -20.71 19.89 -0.19
C GLU A 3 -19.67 20.77 -0.92
N PRO A 4 -19.25 21.92 -0.35
CA PRO A 4 -18.28 22.78 -1.02
C PRO A 4 -16.97 22.00 -1.29
N PRO A 5 -16.37 22.18 -2.47
CA PRO A 5 -15.40 21.23 -3.02
C PRO A 5 -14.11 21.15 -2.21
N ASN A 6 -13.67 19.93 -1.91
CA ASN A 6 -12.28 19.68 -1.50
C ASN A 6 -11.43 19.75 -2.78
N ALA A 7 -10.73 20.88 -2.98
CA ALA A 7 -9.94 21.13 -4.17
C ALA A 7 -8.57 20.46 -4.07
N VAL A 8 -8.17 19.75 -5.11
CA VAL A 8 -6.91 19.01 -5.18
C VAL A 8 -6.24 19.17 -6.54
N VAL A 9 -4.93 18.92 -6.62
CA VAL A 9 -4.15 18.90 -7.88
C VAL A 9 -3.47 17.55 -8.04
N THR A 10 -3.74 16.86 -9.16
CA THR A 10 -3.14 15.54 -9.46
C THR A 10 -1.68 15.65 -9.89
N ALA A 11 -1.00 14.50 -10.06
CA ALA A 11 0.37 14.46 -10.58
C ALA A 11 0.50 15.03 -12.01
N GLU A 12 -0.60 15.07 -12.76
CA GLU A 12 -0.68 15.67 -14.09
C GLU A 12 -0.94 17.19 -14.06
N GLY A 13 -0.98 17.81 -12.87
CA GLY A 13 -1.29 19.24 -12.71
C GLY A 13 -2.78 19.58 -12.88
N LYS A 14 -3.68 18.60 -13.00
CA LYS A 14 -5.12 18.82 -13.16
C LYS A 14 -5.75 19.17 -11.81
N MET A 15 -6.45 20.31 -11.74
CA MET A 15 -7.27 20.67 -10.58
C MET A 15 -8.59 19.90 -10.62
N LEU A 16 -8.95 19.25 -9.52
CA LEU A 16 -10.18 18.45 -9.36
C LEU A 16 -10.89 18.79 -8.03
N THR A 17 -12.20 18.54 -7.99
CA THR A 17 -12.95 18.38 -6.74
C THR A 17 -12.96 16.92 -6.34
N ALA A 18 -12.71 16.63 -5.05
CA ALA A 18 -12.98 15.31 -4.47
C ALA A 18 -14.12 15.41 -3.44
N SER A 19 -15.25 14.75 -3.66
CA SER A 19 -16.40 14.71 -2.75
C SER A 19 -17.01 13.30 -2.70
N ALA A 20 -18.01 13.06 -1.85
CA ALA A 20 -18.72 11.77 -1.83
C ALA A 20 -19.47 11.45 -3.15
N THR A 21 -19.56 12.38 -4.10
CA THR A 21 -20.28 12.22 -5.38
C THR A 21 -19.46 12.59 -6.63
N GLU A 22 -18.32 13.24 -6.47
CA GLU A 22 -17.42 13.66 -7.57
C GLU A 22 -15.99 13.21 -7.26
N ASN A 23 -15.34 12.49 -8.18
CA ASN A 23 -14.07 11.79 -7.91
C ASN A 23 -14.10 11.02 -6.57
N ALA A 24 -15.20 10.30 -6.33
CA ALA A 24 -15.53 9.71 -5.03
C ALA A 24 -14.52 8.64 -4.56
N ASP A 25 -13.77 8.05 -5.48
CA ASP A 25 -12.65 7.16 -5.18
C ASP A 25 -11.42 7.93 -4.64
N LEU A 26 -11.10 9.10 -5.22
CA LEU A 26 -10.08 10.00 -4.68
C LEU A 26 -10.49 10.57 -3.32
N TYR A 27 -11.76 10.97 -3.15
CA TYR A 27 -12.31 11.38 -1.86
C TYR A 27 -12.17 10.27 -0.80
N TRP A 28 -12.51 9.03 -1.16
CA TRP A 28 -12.39 7.87 -0.29
C TRP A 28 -10.94 7.64 0.14
N ALA A 29 -9.98 7.70 -0.81
CA ALA A 29 -8.56 7.50 -0.53
C ALA A 29 -7.94 8.64 0.31
N LEU A 30 -8.24 9.90 0.00
CA LEU A 30 -7.81 11.05 0.81
C LEU A 30 -8.41 11.01 2.22
N SER A 31 -9.61 10.47 2.38
CA SER A 31 -10.29 10.25 3.66
C SER A 31 -9.72 9.05 4.43
N GLY A 32 -8.41 9.04 4.72
CA GLY A 32 -7.78 8.10 5.65
C GLY A 32 -6.76 7.13 5.05
N GLY A 33 -6.59 7.09 3.72
CA GLY A 33 -5.60 6.28 3.02
C GLY A 33 -4.17 6.84 3.02
N GLY A 34 -3.83 7.73 3.96
CA GLY A 34 -2.55 8.43 4.04
C GLY A 34 -2.51 9.73 3.22
N GLY A 35 -1.79 10.73 3.74
CA GLY A 35 -1.56 11.99 3.02
C GLY A 35 -0.50 11.85 1.92
N GLY A 36 -0.45 12.83 1.02
CA GLY A 36 0.71 13.09 0.16
C GLY A 36 1.15 11.99 -0.81
N THR A 37 0.29 11.04 -1.17
CA THR A 37 0.55 10.06 -2.25
C THR A 37 -0.43 10.14 -3.44
N TYR A 38 -1.66 10.64 -3.26
CA TYR A 38 -2.67 10.68 -4.35
C TYR A 38 -2.71 11.99 -5.14
N ALA A 39 -2.61 13.12 -4.43
CA ALA A 39 -2.78 14.47 -4.97
C ALA A 39 -2.27 15.51 -3.95
N VAL A 40 -1.96 16.72 -4.41
CA VAL A 40 -1.75 17.89 -3.55
C VAL A 40 -3.12 18.45 -3.16
N VAL A 41 -3.46 18.43 -1.87
CA VAL A 41 -4.72 19.00 -1.36
C VAL A 41 -4.57 20.50 -1.15
N LEU A 42 -5.47 21.29 -1.73
CA LEU A 42 -5.51 22.75 -1.61
C LEU A 42 -6.56 23.25 -0.61
N SER A 43 -7.70 22.56 -0.52
CA SER A 43 -8.76 22.87 0.44
C SER A 43 -9.45 21.60 0.97
N MET A 44 -10.06 21.70 2.15
CA MET A 44 -11.00 20.71 2.64
C MET A 44 -12.20 21.36 3.34
N THR A 45 -13.37 20.77 3.17
CA THR A 45 -14.62 21.08 3.86
C THR A 45 -14.79 20.10 5.02
N VAL A 46 -14.86 20.61 6.25
CA VAL A 46 -15.04 19.80 7.46
C VAL A 46 -16.39 20.07 8.13
N LYS A 47 -16.96 19.05 8.78
CA LYS A 47 -18.20 19.19 9.55
C LYS A 47 -17.93 19.96 10.85
N ALA A 48 -18.47 21.18 10.95
CA ALA A 48 -18.52 21.94 12.19
C ALA A 48 -19.69 21.46 13.08
N TYR A 49 -19.50 21.46 14.39
CA TYR A 49 -20.50 21.07 15.38
C TYR A 49 -20.87 22.26 16.29
N PRO A 50 -22.13 22.37 16.77
CA PRO A 50 -22.52 23.41 17.71
C PRO A 50 -21.65 23.40 18.97
N ALA A 51 -21.18 24.58 19.39
CA ALA A 51 -20.46 24.74 20.64
C ALA A 51 -21.38 24.39 21.83
N LYS A 52 -20.92 23.48 22.69
CA LYS A 52 -21.61 23.05 23.92
C LYS A 52 -20.68 23.18 25.13
N GLN A 53 -21.27 23.05 26.32
CA GLN A 53 -20.52 22.87 27.56
C GLN A 53 -19.83 21.50 27.52
N VAL A 54 -18.62 21.43 28.06
CA VAL A 54 -17.83 20.22 28.17
C VAL A 54 -17.62 19.91 29.64
N GLY A 55 -18.01 18.70 30.04
CA GLY A 55 -17.59 18.12 31.31
C GLY A 55 -16.14 17.68 31.18
N GLY A 56 -15.25 18.26 31.98
CA GLY A 56 -13.81 17.99 31.93
C GLY A 56 -13.28 17.42 33.23
N ALA A 57 -12.19 16.66 33.14
CA ALA A 57 -11.34 16.34 34.29
C ALA A 57 -9.88 16.15 33.91
N ALA A 58 -8.98 16.29 34.89
CA ALA A 58 -7.63 15.76 34.81
C ALA A 58 -7.15 15.25 36.18
N MET A 59 -6.16 14.36 36.17
CA MET A 59 -5.48 13.89 37.38
C MET A 59 -4.01 13.53 37.09
N GLN A 60 -3.20 13.56 38.15
CA GLN A 60 -1.80 13.10 38.12
C GLN A 60 -1.49 12.34 39.41
N LEU A 61 -1.09 11.08 39.29
CA LEU A 61 -0.63 10.23 40.38
C LEU A 61 0.85 9.93 40.18
N LEU A 62 1.70 10.43 41.08
CA LEU A 62 3.13 10.12 41.09
C LEU A 62 3.37 8.76 41.76
N ALA A 63 4.21 7.91 41.18
CA ALA A 63 4.58 6.63 41.77
C ALA A 63 5.17 6.78 43.19
N SER A 64 5.95 7.85 43.42
CA SER A 64 6.54 8.22 44.71
C SER A 64 5.53 8.63 45.80
N SER A 65 4.25 8.82 45.45
CA SER A 65 3.19 9.16 46.41
C SER A 65 2.47 7.93 47.02
N THR A 66 2.84 6.72 46.58
CA THR A 66 2.21 5.47 47.01
C THR A 66 3.25 4.32 47.01
N THR A 67 2.83 3.08 47.19
CA THR A 67 3.73 1.90 47.09
C THR A 67 3.71 1.31 45.67
N PRO A 68 4.76 0.60 45.23
CA PRO A 68 4.82 0.04 43.87
C PRO A 68 3.64 -0.88 43.52
N GLU A 69 3.16 -1.66 44.49
CA GLU A 69 2.04 -2.59 44.32
C GLU A 69 0.71 -1.83 44.13
N LYS A 70 0.52 -0.75 44.90
CA LYS A 70 -0.64 0.14 44.78
C LYS A 70 -0.61 0.95 43.49
N TYR A 71 0.58 1.36 43.04
CA TYR A 71 0.76 2.04 41.76
C TYR A 71 0.44 1.11 40.59
N ALA A 72 1.00 -0.10 40.58
CA ALA A 72 0.68 -1.13 39.58
C ALA A 72 -0.82 -1.48 39.55
N ALA A 73 -1.46 -1.57 40.72
CA ALA A 73 -2.91 -1.75 40.83
C ALA A 73 -3.72 -0.54 40.33
N ALA A 74 -3.23 0.69 40.52
CA ALA A 74 -3.85 1.90 39.99
C ALA A 74 -3.75 1.99 38.46
N THR A 75 -2.66 1.52 37.86
CA THR A 75 -2.54 1.34 36.40
C THR A 75 -3.50 0.25 35.91
N ALA A 76 -3.55 -0.89 36.59
CA ALA A 76 -4.46 -1.98 36.23
C ALA A 76 -5.93 -1.54 36.25
N LYS A 77 -6.34 -0.82 37.29
CA LYS A 77 -7.70 -0.27 37.42
C LYS A 77 -8.01 0.88 36.47
N LEU A 78 -7.01 1.56 35.89
CA LEU A 78 -7.25 2.50 34.81
C LEU A 78 -7.71 1.75 33.55
N LEU A 79 -6.95 0.75 33.12
CA LEU A 79 -7.25 -0.02 31.91
C LEU A 79 -8.53 -0.86 32.06
N GLU A 80 -8.73 -1.51 33.21
CA GLU A 80 -9.94 -2.31 33.51
C GLU A 80 -11.25 -1.49 33.47
N LEU A 81 -11.21 -0.23 33.94
CA LEU A 81 -12.40 0.62 34.03
C LEU A 81 -12.58 1.55 32.82
N LEU A 82 -11.62 1.57 31.91
CA LEU A 82 -11.64 2.41 30.70
C LEU A 82 -12.89 2.16 29.83
N PRO A 83 -13.34 0.91 29.56
CA PRO A 83 -14.56 0.66 28.79
C PRO A 83 -15.78 1.43 29.31
N GLY A 84 -16.00 1.38 30.63
CA GLY A 84 -17.12 2.08 31.28
C GLY A 84 -17.02 3.61 31.24
N MET A 85 -15.82 4.18 31.10
CA MET A 85 -15.66 5.62 30.87
C MET A 85 -16.07 5.99 29.44
N ILE A 86 -15.68 5.18 28.45
CA ILE A 86 -16.00 5.41 27.04
C ILE A 86 -17.50 5.19 26.78
N ASP A 87 -18.10 4.16 27.38
CA ASP A 87 -19.55 3.89 27.31
C ASP A 87 -20.39 4.96 28.03
N ALA A 88 -19.82 5.68 28.98
CA ALA A 88 -20.42 6.88 29.57
C ALA A 88 -20.28 8.15 28.71
N GLY A 89 -19.74 8.04 27.49
CA GLY A 89 -19.60 9.12 26.51
C GLY A 89 -18.30 9.92 26.62
N ALA A 90 -17.29 9.44 27.34
CA ALA A 90 -16.03 10.14 27.50
C ALA A 90 -15.00 9.83 26.40
N MET A 91 -14.19 10.82 26.09
CA MET A 91 -12.86 10.65 25.50
C MET A 91 -11.82 10.88 26.61
N VAL A 92 -10.84 9.97 26.71
CA VAL A 92 -9.89 9.87 27.83
C VAL A 92 -8.47 9.80 27.26
N VAL A 93 -7.70 10.86 27.44
CA VAL A 93 -6.26 10.88 27.12
C VAL A 93 -5.46 10.62 28.39
N PHE A 94 -4.56 9.66 28.36
CA PHE A 94 -3.74 9.27 29.50
C PHE A 94 -2.28 9.01 29.14
N LEU A 95 -1.40 9.16 30.13
CA LEU A 95 0.02 8.80 30.07
C LEU A 95 0.33 7.81 31.21
N VAL A 96 1.02 6.72 30.92
CA VAL A 96 1.53 5.76 31.91
C VAL A 96 3.04 5.60 31.75
N SER A 97 3.75 5.66 32.87
CA SER A 97 5.19 5.37 32.97
C SER A 97 5.50 4.66 34.29
N THR A 98 6.77 4.41 34.58
CA THR A 98 7.24 4.02 35.92
C THR A 98 7.20 5.16 36.95
N GLN A 99 7.01 6.41 36.52
CA GLN A 99 7.09 7.60 37.39
C GLN A 99 5.73 8.22 37.70
N TYR A 100 4.79 8.18 36.76
CA TYR A 100 3.47 8.79 36.90
C TYR A 100 2.40 8.14 36.01
N ILE A 101 1.16 8.18 36.51
CA ILE A 101 -0.07 8.10 35.72
C ILE A 101 -0.62 9.52 35.60
N VAL A 102 -0.90 9.97 34.38
CA VAL A 102 -1.65 11.20 34.11
C VAL A 102 -2.90 10.84 33.32
N ILE A 103 -4.02 11.50 33.62
CA ILE A 103 -5.19 11.56 32.73
C ILE A 103 -5.46 13.03 32.47
N LYS A 104 -5.37 13.48 31.21
CA LYS A 104 -5.43 14.89 30.82
C LYS A 104 -5.60 15.02 29.30
N PRO A 105 -6.78 15.41 28.77
CA PRO A 105 -8.08 15.53 29.45
C PRO A 105 -8.85 14.21 29.58
N VAL A 106 -9.81 14.18 30.49
CA VAL A 106 -11.11 13.52 30.26
C VAL A 106 -12.05 14.57 29.67
N THR A 107 -12.76 14.22 28.60
CA THR A 107 -13.63 15.11 27.81
C THR A 107 -14.99 14.47 27.61
N VAL A 108 -16.08 15.11 28.02
CA VAL A 108 -17.46 14.70 27.72
C VAL A 108 -18.22 15.89 27.13
N TRP A 109 -18.67 15.76 25.89
CA TRP A 109 -19.41 16.81 25.17
C TRP A 109 -20.86 16.94 25.66
N ASP A 110 -21.39 18.16 25.66
CA ASP A 110 -22.74 18.53 26.15
C ASP A 110 -23.03 18.05 27.57
N SER A 111 -22.05 18.24 28.46
CA SER A 111 -22.01 17.62 29.79
C SER A 111 -21.43 18.55 30.87
N THR A 112 -21.35 18.03 32.11
CA THR A 112 -21.07 18.79 33.34
C THR A 112 -19.92 18.20 34.15
N ALA A 113 -19.29 19.01 34.99
CA ALA A 113 -18.29 18.54 35.97
C ALA A 113 -18.89 17.49 36.92
N ALA A 114 -20.17 17.64 37.28
CA ALA A 114 -20.88 16.70 38.13
C ALA A 114 -21.03 15.33 37.47
N TYR A 115 -21.39 15.26 36.18
CA TYR A 115 -21.49 13.99 35.46
C TYR A 115 -20.13 13.28 35.34
N VAL A 116 -19.05 14.02 35.03
CA VAL A 116 -17.70 13.43 34.96
C VAL A 116 -17.25 12.89 36.32
N LYS A 117 -17.58 13.58 37.42
CA LYS A 117 -17.25 13.18 38.78
C LYS A 117 -18.07 11.98 39.28
N ASP A 118 -19.40 12.08 39.18
CA ASP A 118 -20.32 11.18 39.87
C ASP A 118 -20.79 9.99 39.01
N VAL A 119 -20.48 10.01 37.70
CA VAL A 119 -20.72 8.89 36.78
C VAL A 119 -19.41 8.38 36.19
N VAL A 120 -18.70 9.18 35.38
CA VAL A 120 -17.58 8.71 34.53
C VAL A 120 -16.38 8.23 35.35
N LEU A 121 -15.87 9.07 36.26
CA LEU A 121 -14.69 8.77 37.07
C LEU A 121 -15.00 8.18 38.45
N ALA A 122 -16.27 8.09 38.84
CA ALA A 122 -16.68 7.53 40.13
C ALA A 122 -16.14 6.09 40.39
N PRO A 123 -16.15 5.15 39.41
CA PRO A 123 -15.56 3.83 39.59
C PRO A 123 -14.05 3.87 39.88
N TYR A 124 -13.29 4.69 39.13
CA TYR A 124 -11.83 4.78 39.28
C TYR A 124 -11.42 5.55 40.54
N ALA A 125 -12.12 6.65 40.86
CA ALA A 125 -11.95 7.37 42.11
C ALA A 125 -12.23 6.46 43.33
N LYS A 126 -13.23 5.58 43.25
CA LYS A 126 -13.45 4.55 44.27
C LYS A 126 -12.31 3.52 44.30
N ALA A 127 -11.86 3.01 43.15
CA ALA A 127 -10.77 2.02 43.09
C ALA A 127 -9.46 2.55 43.70
N LEU A 128 -9.10 3.81 43.43
CA LEU A 128 -7.98 4.49 44.09
C LEU A 128 -8.21 4.60 45.62
N THR A 129 -9.42 4.98 46.04
CA THR A 129 -9.79 5.07 47.46
C THR A 129 -9.69 3.71 48.18
N ASP A 130 -10.12 2.63 47.53
CA ASP A 130 -10.04 1.26 48.04
C ASP A 130 -8.57 0.79 48.19
N LEU A 131 -7.67 1.24 47.31
CA LEU A 131 -6.22 1.07 47.44
C LEU A 131 -5.61 1.96 48.53
N GLY A 132 -6.38 2.84 49.17
CA GLY A 132 -5.91 3.83 50.13
C GLY A 132 -5.08 4.95 49.50
N ILE A 133 -5.38 5.32 48.25
CA ILE A 133 -4.86 6.48 47.54
C ILE A 133 -5.96 7.54 47.51
N THR A 134 -5.68 8.77 47.98
CA THR A 134 -6.61 9.89 47.82
C THR A 134 -6.65 10.30 46.34
N PRO A 135 -7.80 10.26 45.64
CA PRO A 135 -7.85 10.52 44.19
C PRO A 135 -7.44 11.97 43.85
N PRO A 136 -6.36 12.20 43.08
CA PRO A 136 -5.85 13.54 42.79
C PRO A 136 -6.54 14.14 41.56
N ILE A 137 -7.89 14.16 41.57
CA ILE A 137 -8.72 14.51 40.40
C ILE A 137 -9.28 15.94 40.51
N VAL A 138 -9.08 16.73 39.46
CA VAL A 138 -9.62 18.08 39.29
C VAL A 138 -10.63 18.09 38.15
N TYR A 139 -11.86 18.47 38.45
CA TYR A 139 -12.97 18.55 37.51
C TYR A 139 -13.14 19.97 36.97
N SER A 140 -13.71 20.12 35.77
CA SER A 140 -14.07 21.41 35.17
C SER A 140 -15.35 21.31 34.33
N GLU A 141 -15.94 22.46 34.04
CA GLU A 141 -17.13 22.59 33.21
C GLU A 141 -16.97 23.87 32.38
N LEU A 142 -16.59 23.73 31.12
CA LEU A 142 -16.06 24.82 30.29
C LEU A 142 -16.66 24.81 28.88
N SER A 143 -16.45 25.88 28.10
CA SER A 143 -16.67 25.80 26.64
C SER A 143 -15.64 24.84 26.03
N TYR A 144 -15.91 24.27 24.85
CA TYR A 144 -14.94 23.38 24.18
C TYR A 144 -13.57 24.06 23.94
N ARG A 145 -13.56 25.35 23.58
CA ARG A 145 -12.31 26.14 23.43
C ARG A 145 -11.53 26.19 24.73
N ASP A 146 -12.19 26.56 25.82
CA ASP A 146 -11.52 26.83 27.09
C ASP A 146 -11.17 25.53 27.82
N HIS A 147 -11.93 24.45 27.59
CA HIS A 147 -11.57 23.08 27.95
C HIS A 147 -10.29 22.64 27.24
N PHE A 148 -10.20 22.84 25.92
CA PHE A 148 -9.00 22.51 25.16
C PHE A 148 -7.80 23.33 25.66
N ASP A 149 -7.94 24.65 25.83
CA ASP A 149 -6.88 25.51 26.36
C ASP A 149 -6.44 25.08 27.78
N ARG A 150 -7.40 24.79 28.66
CA ARG A 150 -7.17 24.36 30.05
C ARG A 150 -6.36 23.07 30.17
N TYR A 151 -6.46 22.17 29.19
CA TYR A 151 -5.85 20.83 29.26
C TYR A 151 -4.78 20.55 28.19
N MET A 152 -4.77 21.25 27.06
CA MET A 152 -3.83 21.07 25.94
C MET A 152 -3.09 22.35 25.52
N GLY A 153 -3.48 23.51 26.07
CA GLY A 153 -2.87 24.81 25.80
C GLY A 153 -1.46 25.02 26.40
N PRO A 154 -0.94 26.26 26.35
CA PRO A 154 -1.66 27.49 25.98
C PRO A 154 -1.94 27.59 24.48
N LEU A 155 -3.17 27.96 24.12
CA LEU A 155 -3.51 28.28 22.73
C LEU A 155 -2.75 29.53 22.24
N PRO A 156 -2.40 29.62 20.94
CA PRO A 156 -2.73 28.66 19.87
C PRO A 156 -1.71 27.54 19.66
N ARG A 157 -0.48 27.66 20.22
CA ARG A 157 0.66 26.77 19.90
C ARG A 157 0.70 25.48 20.74
N GLY A 158 0.07 25.44 21.91
CA GLY A 158 0.15 24.33 22.86
C GLY A 158 1.48 24.28 23.63
N ALA A 159 1.72 23.18 24.35
CA ALA A 159 2.93 22.96 25.17
C ALA A 159 3.65 21.62 24.90
N TYR A 160 3.37 20.96 23.78
CA TYR A 160 3.87 19.61 23.47
C TYR A 160 4.91 19.63 22.34
N GLU A 161 6.15 19.27 22.66
CA GLU A 161 7.30 19.24 21.73
C GLU A 161 7.45 17.85 21.07
N VAL A 162 7.01 17.68 19.82
CA VAL A 162 7.07 16.38 19.12
C VAL A 162 8.48 15.96 18.69
N ASN A 163 9.41 16.92 18.52
CA ASN A 163 10.78 16.71 18.05
C ASN A 163 11.74 16.09 19.09
N ARG A 164 11.20 15.57 20.20
CA ARG A 164 11.94 15.01 21.33
C ARG A 164 11.66 13.52 21.56
N TYR A 165 10.98 12.88 20.61
CA TYR A 165 10.43 11.55 20.76
C TYR A 165 10.66 10.68 19.53
N GLN A 166 10.86 9.39 19.78
CA GLN A 166 10.70 8.30 18.82
C GLN A 166 9.38 7.59 19.13
N PHE A 167 8.67 7.18 18.08
CA PHE A 167 7.35 6.59 18.19
C PHE A 167 7.36 5.15 17.70
N GLY A 168 6.72 4.28 18.46
CA GLY A 168 5.92 3.16 17.96
C GLY A 168 4.44 3.48 18.20
N GLY A 169 3.52 2.73 17.59
CA GLY A 169 2.10 2.96 17.79
C GLY A 169 1.24 1.76 17.42
N ARG A 170 0.12 1.57 18.13
CA ARG A 170 -0.79 0.42 17.96
C ARG A 170 -2.23 0.79 18.30
N LEU A 171 -3.19 0.26 17.55
CA LEU A 171 -4.60 0.28 17.93
C LEU A 171 -4.90 -0.93 18.81
N ILE A 172 -5.39 -0.70 20.03
CA ILE A 172 -5.79 -1.74 20.98
C ILE A 172 -7.30 -1.98 20.84
N PRO A 173 -7.75 -3.17 20.41
CA PRO A 173 -9.17 -3.49 20.30
C PRO A 173 -9.89 -3.45 21.65
N ARG A 174 -11.20 -3.09 21.67
CA ARG A 174 -12.05 -3.18 22.87
C ARG A 174 -11.95 -4.56 23.51
N ASP A 175 -12.03 -5.62 22.70
CA ASP A 175 -11.93 -7.01 23.15
C ASP A 175 -10.64 -7.30 23.96
N VAL A 176 -9.50 -6.71 23.57
CA VAL A 176 -8.24 -6.87 24.31
C VAL A 176 -8.27 -6.14 25.66
N VAL A 177 -8.99 -5.02 25.75
CA VAL A 177 -9.19 -4.28 27.01
C VAL A 177 -10.18 -5.01 27.93
N GLU A 178 -11.24 -5.60 27.40
CA GLU A 178 -12.31 -6.25 28.17
C GLU A 178 -12.02 -7.71 28.54
N ASN A 179 -11.53 -8.51 27.59
CA ASN A 179 -11.38 -9.96 27.72
C ASN A 179 -9.90 -10.40 27.93
N ASN A 180 -8.93 -9.54 27.63
CA ASN A 180 -7.49 -9.81 27.81
C ASN A 180 -6.76 -8.76 28.68
N THR A 181 -7.49 -8.07 29.57
CA THR A 181 -6.98 -6.96 30.39
C THR A 181 -5.71 -7.32 31.17
N ALA A 182 -5.62 -8.56 31.67
CA ALA A 182 -4.51 -9.00 32.52
C ALA A 182 -3.17 -9.04 31.76
N GLU A 183 -3.15 -9.55 30.52
CA GLU A 183 -1.94 -9.55 29.70
C GLU A 183 -1.65 -8.14 29.14
N LEU A 184 -2.68 -7.35 28.83
CA LEU A 184 -2.52 -5.92 28.46
C LEU A 184 -1.82 -5.13 29.58
N VAL A 185 -2.27 -5.28 30.83
CA VAL A 185 -1.65 -4.67 32.02
C VAL A 185 -0.20 -5.12 32.20
N LYS A 186 0.10 -6.40 31.97
CA LYS A 186 1.46 -6.94 32.03
C LYS A 186 2.36 -6.36 30.93
N VAL A 187 1.89 -6.30 29.69
CA VAL A 187 2.65 -5.68 28.57
C VAL A 187 2.90 -4.18 28.83
N TYR A 188 1.93 -3.47 29.39
CA TYR A 188 2.12 -2.08 29.84
C TYR A 188 3.21 -1.95 30.93
N GLN A 189 3.24 -2.86 31.89
CA GLN A 189 4.26 -2.88 32.95
C GLN A 189 5.65 -3.23 32.41
N GLU A 190 5.76 -4.18 31.48
CA GLU A 190 7.01 -4.52 30.80
C GLU A 190 7.55 -3.31 30.00
N LEU A 191 6.75 -2.72 29.13
CA LEU A 191 7.15 -1.57 28.30
C LEU A 191 7.55 -0.35 29.15
N ALA A 192 6.79 -0.05 30.20
CA ALA A 192 7.11 1.06 31.12
C ALA A 192 8.42 0.80 31.91
N ALA A 193 8.69 -0.45 32.30
CA ALA A 193 9.95 -0.83 32.95
C ALA A 193 11.16 -0.72 32.01
N GLU A 194 10.95 -0.87 30.71
CA GLU A 194 11.97 -0.65 29.66
C GLU A 194 12.14 0.83 29.26
N GLY A 195 11.47 1.75 29.95
CA GLY A 195 11.61 3.20 29.75
C GLY A 195 10.64 3.82 28.76
N VAL A 196 9.67 3.05 28.24
CA VAL A 196 8.64 3.56 27.32
C VAL A 196 7.61 4.40 28.09
N LEU A 197 7.33 5.60 27.60
CA LEU A 197 6.15 6.38 27.96
C LEU A 197 4.97 5.89 27.12
N LEU A 198 3.92 5.40 27.76
CA LEU A 198 2.74 4.85 27.11
C LEU A 198 1.64 5.91 27.09
N ALA A 199 1.43 6.53 25.93
CA ALA A 199 0.42 7.58 25.74
C ALA A 199 -0.81 7.02 25.01
N GLY A 200 -1.96 7.02 25.66
CA GLY A 200 -3.19 6.45 25.13
C GLY A 200 -4.28 7.51 24.92
N SER A 201 -4.82 7.58 23.71
CA SER A 201 -6.10 8.24 23.42
C SER A 201 -7.20 7.20 23.34
N SER A 202 -8.18 7.27 24.25
CA SER A 202 -9.32 6.33 24.29
C SER A 202 -10.65 7.04 24.04
N ALA A 203 -11.45 6.49 23.13
CA ALA A 203 -12.75 7.01 22.73
C ALA A 203 -13.55 5.91 22.00
N ASN A 204 -14.80 6.20 21.62
CA ASN A 204 -15.54 5.36 20.68
C ASN A 204 -15.17 5.75 19.24
N TYR A 205 -14.44 4.87 18.55
CA TYR A 205 -13.92 5.10 17.18
C TYR A 205 -14.81 4.46 16.06
N GLN A 206 -16.02 4.01 16.41
CA GLN A 206 -17.00 3.51 15.46
C GLN A 206 -17.39 4.55 14.41
N LYS A 207 -17.75 4.08 13.21
CA LYS A 207 -18.19 4.94 12.10
C LYS A 207 -19.58 5.53 12.43
N PRO A 208 -19.77 6.86 12.47
CA PRO A 208 -21.09 7.44 12.71
C PRO A 208 -22.10 7.04 11.62
N GLU A 209 -23.35 6.81 12.02
CA GLU A 209 -24.45 6.51 11.08
C GLU A 209 -24.62 7.64 10.04
N GLY A 210 -24.90 7.27 8.78
CA GLY A 210 -25.04 8.23 7.67
C GLY A 210 -23.74 8.94 7.26
N SER A 211 -22.57 8.55 7.77
CA SER A 211 -21.29 9.09 7.29
C SER A 211 -20.83 8.44 5.97
N ALA A 212 -20.29 9.26 5.06
CA ALA A 212 -19.75 8.84 3.77
C ALA A 212 -18.66 7.76 3.94
N ASP A 213 -18.46 6.94 2.91
CA ASP A 213 -17.42 5.91 2.96
C ASP A 213 -16.01 6.47 2.77
N ASN A 214 -15.04 5.84 3.42
CA ASN A 214 -13.70 6.41 3.63
C ASN A 214 -12.63 5.31 3.80
N GLY A 215 -11.41 5.59 3.32
CA GLY A 215 -10.28 4.67 3.30
C GLY A 215 -9.58 4.43 4.65
N VAL A 216 -10.13 4.94 5.76
CA VAL A 216 -9.62 4.71 7.12
C VAL A 216 -9.49 3.21 7.41
N LEU A 217 -8.29 2.80 7.85
CA LEU A 217 -7.96 1.46 8.35
C LEU A 217 -9.10 0.84 9.19
N PRO A 218 -9.71 -0.28 8.76
CA PRO A 218 -10.89 -0.85 9.43
C PRO A 218 -10.68 -1.23 10.91
N ALA A 219 -9.44 -1.53 11.33
CA ALA A 219 -9.11 -1.80 12.74
C ALA A 219 -9.52 -0.68 13.70
N TRP A 220 -9.63 0.58 13.23
CA TRP A 220 -10.16 1.69 14.03
C TRP A 220 -11.56 1.43 14.58
N ARG A 221 -12.43 0.73 13.85
CA ARG A 221 -13.83 0.51 14.28
C ARG A 221 -13.92 -0.35 15.53
N ASN A 222 -12.97 -1.27 15.70
CA ASN A 222 -12.89 -2.17 16.85
C ASN A 222 -11.93 -1.66 17.93
N ALA A 223 -11.17 -0.60 17.66
CA ALA A 223 -10.25 0.02 18.61
C ALA A 223 -10.98 0.69 19.78
N MET A 224 -10.40 0.60 20.98
CA MET A 224 -10.76 1.41 22.14
C MET A 224 -9.66 2.39 22.51
N ILE A 225 -8.39 2.01 22.33
CA ILE A 225 -7.23 2.84 22.65
C ILE A 225 -6.39 2.95 21.37
N GLN A 226 -6.12 4.16 20.91
CA GLN A 226 -4.94 4.41 20.09
C GLN A 226 -3.79 4.68 21.07
N LEU A 227 -2.75 3.85 20.99
CA LEU A 227 -1.62 3.85 21.91
C LEU A 227 -0.34 4.19 21.17
N GLN A 228 0.38 5.18 21.68
CA GLN A 228 1.75 5.53 21.28
C GLN A 228 2.73 4.89 22.28
N LEU A 229 3.78 4.26 21.77
CA LEU A 229 4.96 3.85 22.52
C LEU A 229 6.02 4.93 22.30
N ILE A 230 6.33 5.72 23.32
CA ILE A 230 7.23 6.87 23.21
C ILE A 230 8.55 6.58 23.91
N THR A 231 9.67 6.71 23.20
CA THR A 231 11.02 6.81 23.78
C THR A 231 11.62 8.18 23.49
N ASN A 232 12.54 8.66 24.34
CA ASN A 232 13.14 9.98 24.19
C ASN A 232 14.17 10.01 23.06
N TRP A 233 14.13 11.05 22.24
CA TRP A 233 15.21 11.44 21.34
C TRP A 233 16.17 12.40 22.06
N ASP A 234 17.47 12.13 22.00
CA ASP A 234 18.53 12.97 22.53
C ASP A 234 19.41 13.50 21.39
N SER A 235 19.22 14.77 21.04
CA SER A 235 19.99 15.46 19.99
C SER A 235 21.44 15.77 20.38
N THR A 236 21.89 15.36 21.58
CA THR A 236 23.29 15.49 22.05
C THR A 236 24.00 14.13 22.14
N ALA A 237 23.26 13.03 22.06
CA ALA A 237 23.81 11.69 22.01
C ALA A 237 24.47 11.39 20.64
N PRO A 238 25.43 10.44 20.59
CA PRO A 238 25.91 9.89 19.32
C PRO A 238 24.74 9.33 18.48
N TRP A 239 24.72 9.64 17.18
CA TRP A 239 23.64 9.25 16.25
C TRP A 239 23.30 7.75 16.32
N ALA A 240 24.32 6.88 16.37
CA ALA A 240 24.15 5.43 16.48
C ALA A 240 23.37 4.97 17.74
N ASN A 241 23.34 5.78 18.81
CA ASN A 241 22.50 5.48 19.98
C ASN A 241 21.01 5.69 19.67
N MET A 242 20.67 6.68 18.83
CA MET A 242 19.30 6.96 18.42
C MET A 242 18.83 5.96 17.36
N GLU A 243 19.73 5.55 16.44
CA GLU A 243 19.48 4.42 15.52
C GLU A 243 19.21 3.13 16.30
N ALA A 244 20.04 2.80 17.30
CA ALA A 244 19.84 1.64 18.16
C ALA A 244 18.52 1.73 18.96
N ALA A 245 18.13 2.92 19.41
CA ALA A 245 16.85 3.14 20.09
C ALA A 245 15.64 2.93 19.15
N GLN A 246 15.72 3.36 17.87
CA GLN A 246 14.67 3.05 16.89
C GLN A 246 14.65 1.56 16.54
N GLN A 247 15.82 0.93 16.36
CA GLN A 247 15.91 -0.51 16.14
C GLN A 247 15.32 -1.30 17.32
N LYS A 248 15.46 -0.80 18.56
CA LYS A 248 14.78 -1.37 19.72
C LYS A 248 13.26 -1.19 19.65
N MET A 249 12.78 0.00 19.25
CA MET A 249 11.35 0.25 19.05
C MET A 249 10.75 -0.78 18.09
N THR A 250 11.36 -0.94 16.92
CA THR A 250 10.92 -1.86 15.84
C THR A 250 11.02 -3.33 16.23
N ASN A 251 12.15 -3.78 16.79
CA ASN A 251 12.46 -5.21 16.93
C ASN A 251 12.16 -5.80 18.31
N GLU A 252 12.01 -4.99 19.36
CA GLU A 252 11.82 -5.46 20.74
C GLU A 252 10.54 -4.92 21.40
N LEU A 253 10.22 -3.63 21.20
CA LEU A 253 9.12 -2.96 21.91
C LEU A 253 7.77 -3.15 21.19
N MET A 254 7.70 -2.86 19.88
CA MET A 254 6.49 -3.05 19.08
C MET A 254 5.96 -4.51 19.09
N PRO A 255 6.80 -5.56 18.92
CA PRO A 255 6.33 -6.94 18.93
C PRO A 255 5.63 -7.37 20.23
N LYS A 256 5.93 -6.72 21.38
CA LYS A 256 5.26 -7.01 22.66
C LYS A 256 3.77 -6.63 22.64
N ILE A 257 3.43 -5.48 22.06
CA ILE A 257 2.04 -5.01 21.98
C ILE A 257 1.29 -5.62 20.78
N GLU A 258 1.99 -5.88 19.66
CA GLU A 258 1.44 -6.58 18.50
C GLU A 258 1.00 -8.01 18.83
N LYS A 259 1.82 -8.75 19.60
CA LYS A 259 1.53 -10.14 20.02
C LYS A 259 0.19 -10.30 20.74
N ILE A 260 -0.28 -9.26 21.44
CA ILE A 260 -1.55 -9.26 22.17
C ILE A 260 -2.67 -8.48 21.44
N THR A 261 -2.38 -7.97 20.24
CA THR A 261 -3.33 -7.30 19.35
C THR A 261 -3.28 -7.87 17.91
N PRO A 262 -3.35 -9.21 17.72
CA PRO A 262 -3.33 -9.82 16.38
C PRO A 262 -4.54 -9.35 15.55
N GLY A 263 -4.35 -9.18 14.24
CA GLY A 263 -5.38 -8.67 13.33
C GLY A 263 -5.71 -7.18 13.48
N SER A 264 -5.19 -6.50 14.52
CA SER A 264 -5.23 -5.04 14.63
C SER A 264 -4.14 -4.39 13.75
N GLY A 265 -4.19 -3.06 13.64
CA GLY A 265 -3.20 -2.24 12.96
C GLY A 265 -2.69 -1.08 13.81
N SER A 266 -2.17 -0.05 13.16
CA SER A 266 -1.54 1.11 13.78
C SER A 266 -1.92 2.41 13.07
N TYR A 267 -2.01 3.52 13.79
CA TYR A 267 -2.30 4.82 13.20
C TYR A 267 -1.05 5.36 12.51
N LEU A 268 -1.06 5.40 11.16
CA LEU A 268 0.12 5.66 10.33
C LEU A 268 0.84 6.99 10.62
N ASN A 269 0.13 8.01 11.11
CA ASN A 269 0.72 9.32 11.45
C ASN A 269 1.51 9.29 12.78
N GLU A 270 1.31 8.26 13.62
CA GLU A 270 1.87 8.14 14.98
C GLU A 270 2.30 6.69 15.25
N ALA A 271 3.03 6.10 14.31
CA ALA A 271 3.52 4.72 14.35
C ALA A 271 5.05 4.67 14.15
N ASP A 272 5.63 3.46 14.23
CA ASP A 272 7.04 3.25 13.89
C ASP A 272 7.26 3.44 12.39
N PHE A 273 8.11 4.39 12.00
CA PHE A 273 8.46 4.55 10.58
C PHE A 273 9.21 3.34 10.01
N GLN A 274 9.80 2.50 10.86
CA GLN A 274 10.42 1.23 10.48
C GLN A 274 9.46 0.02 10.55
N GLN A 275 8.20 0.18 10.99
CA GLN A 275 7.15 -0.86 11.07
C GLN A 275 7.23 -1.92 9.96
N PRO A 276 7.48 -3.20 10.28
CA PRO A 276 7.37 -4.31 9.34
C PRO A 276 5.90 -4.53 8.93
N ASN A 277 5.67 -5.02 7.71
CA ASN A 277 4.33 -5.29 7.17
C ASN A 277 3.41 -4.05 7.23
N TRP A 278 3.96 -2.88 6.85
CA TRP A 278 3.28 -1.60 6.99
C TRP A 278 2.00 -1.49 6.14
N GLN A 279 1.92 -2.17 4.98
CA GLN A 279 0.73 -2.20 4.13
C GLN A 279 -0.50 -2.69 4.90
N SER A 280 -0.41 -3.90 5.48
CA SER A 280 -1.50 -4.47 6.28
C SER A 280 -1.66 -3.79 7.64
N THR A 281 -0.59 -3.24 8.22
CA THR A 281 -0.62 -2.59 9.53
C THR A 281 -1.25 -1.18 9.49
N PHE A 282 -1.03 -0.41 8.43
CA PHE A 282 -1.50 0.97 8.29
C PHE A 282 -2.79 1.10 7.48
N PHE A 283 -3.07 0.17 6.56
CA PHE A 283 -4.20 0.23 5.65
C PHE A 283 -5.09 -1.03 5.69
N GLY A 284 -4.51 -2.20 5.98
CA GLY A 284 -5.26 -3.47 6.07
C GLY A 284 -5.83 -3.89 4.72
N GLU A 285 -7.06 -4.42 4.71
CA GLU A 285 -7.79 -4.82 3.51
C GLU A 285 -8.03 -3.69 2.50
N ASN A 286 -7.95 -2.41 2.92
CA ASN A 286 -8.06 -1.27 2.01
C ASN A 286 -6.84 -1.12 1.07
N TYR A 287 -5.71 -1.79 1.32
CA TYR A 287 -4.44 -1.47 0.66
C TYR A 287 -4.48 -1.56 -0.87
N GLU A 288 -4.97 -2.67 -1.44
CA GLU A 288 -4.99 -2.84 -2.90
C GLU A 288 -5.98 -1.87 -3.59
N LYS A 289 -7.10 -1.55 -2.93
CA LYS A 289 -8.05 -0.53 -3.42
C LYS A 289 -7.41 0.86 -3.41
N LEU A 290 -6.70 1.23 -2.34
CA LEU A 290 -5.94 2.48 -2.27
C LEU A 290 -4.83 2.52 -3.34
N LYS A 291 -4.14 1.40 -3.58
CA LYS A 291 -3.07 1.28 -4.57
C LYS A 291 -3.58 1.40 -6.01
N ALA A 292 -4.75 0.86 -6.31
CA ALA A 292 -5.42 1.09 -7.59
C ALA A 292 -5.78 2.58 -7.80
N ILE A 293 -6.24 3.26 -6.74
CA ILE A 293 -6.56 4.70 -6.78
C ILE A 293 -5.29 5.56 -6.92
N LYS A 294 -4.20 5.20 -6.23
CA LYS A 294 -2.85 5.77 -6.43
C LYS A 294 -2.44 5.71 -7.91
N LYS A 295 -2.44 4.52 -8.51
CA LYS A 295 -2.10 4.33 -9.93
C LYS A 295 -3.01 5.11 -10.90
N LYS A 296 -4.27 5.38 -10.53
CA LYS A 296 -5.19 6.19 -11.34
C LYS A 296 -4.87 7.69 -11.33
N TYR A 297 -4.52 8.28 -10.19
CA TYR A 297 -4.34 9.73 -10.05
C TYR A 297 -2.86 10.19 -10.06
N ASP A 298 -1.93 9.25 -9.88
CA ASP A 298 -0.50 9.43 -10.05
C ASP A 298 0.14 8.17 -10.69
N PRO A 299 -0.04 7.95 -12.01
CA PRO A 299 0.48 6.79 -12.72
C PRO A 299 2.01 6.81 -12.95
N LYS A 300 2.72 7.82 -12.43
CA LYS A 300 4.17 7.99 -12.57
C LYS A 300 4.88 8.10 -11.21
N ASP A 301 4.16 7.81 -10.12
CA ASP A 301 4.59 7.89 -8.73
C ASP A 301 5.35 9.18 -8.36
N ILE A 302 4.93 10.32 -8.91
CA ILE A 302 5.46 11.67 -8.63
C ILE A 302 5.39 12.00 -7.13
N PHE A 303 4.35 11.52 -6.44
CA PHE A 303 4.14 11.70 -5.02
C PHE A 303 4.68 10.50 -4.22
N TYR A 304 5.90 10.61 -3.71
CA TYR A 304 6.50 9.64 -2.81
C TYR A 304 6.43 10.11 -1.34
N ILE A 305 5.96 9.22 -0.45
CA ILE A 305 6.13 9.30 1.01
C ILE A 305 6.53 7.92 1.52
N LEU A 306 7.53 7.85 2.39
CA LEU A 306 7.97 6.62 3.04
C LEU A 306 6.79 5.93 3.75
N LYS A 307 6.40 4.73 3.28
CA LYS A 307 5.25 3.95 3.77
C LYS A 307 3.87 4.59 3.56
N GLY A 308 3.79 5.56 2.65
CA GLY A 308 2.57 5.87 1.92
C GLY A 308 2.23 4.76 0.93
N VAL A 309 0.97 4.68 0.50
CA VAL A 309 0.53 3.69 -0.49
C VAL A 309 1.29 3.86 -1.81
N GLY A 310 1.83 2.76 -2.34
CA GLY A 310 2.67 2.72 -3.55
C GLY A 310 4.17 2.95 -3.31
N SER A 311 4.58 3.31 -2.09
CA SER A 311 5.99 3.63 -1.79
C SER A 311 6.96 2.44 -1.90
N GLU A 312 6.46 1.20 -1.99
CA GLU A 312 7.26 0.02 -2.32
C GLU A 312 7.79 -0.03 -3.76
N ALA A 313 7.35 0.88 -4.64
CA ALA A 313 7.96 1.08 -5.95
C ALA A 313 9.32 1.83 -5.87
N TRP A 314 9.67 2.38 -4.70
CA TRP A 314 10.85 3.21 -4.49
C TRP A 314 11.77 2.65 -3.42
N ASN A 315 13.07 2.76 -3.67
CA ASN A 315 14.12 2.55 -2.68
C ASN A 315 14.63 3.91 -2.16
N VAL A 316 15.23 3.90 -0.98
CA VAL A 316 15.93 5.07 -0.42
C VAL A 316 17.37 4.67 -0.19
N SER A 317 18.31 5.34 -0.87
CA SER A 317 19.74 5.08 -0.68
C SER A 317 20.20 5.56 0.70
N LYS A 318 21.28 4.98 1.22
CA LYS A 318 21.80 5.31 2.57
C LYS A 318 22.32 6.74 2.69
N ASP A 319 22.80 7.31 1.58
CA ASP A 319 23.36 8.66 1.49
C ASP A 319 22.36 9.67 0.88
N GLY A 320 21.16 9.21 0.50
CA GLY A 320 20.17 9.97 -0.26
C GLY A 320 20.55 10.18 -1.75
N PRO A 321 19.66 10.78 -2.56
CA PRO A 321 18.22 10.98 -2.32
C PRO A 321 17.43 9.66 -2.48
N ALA A 322 16.09 9.73 -2.51
CA ALA A 322 15.27 8.62 -2.99
C ALA A 322 15.42 8.48 -4.51
N ILE A 323 16.36 7.63 -4.92
CA ILE A 323 16.55 7.21 -6.32
C ILE A 323 15.68 5.98 -6.53
N MET A 324 15.03 5.83 -7.69
CA MET A 324 14.61 4.50 -8.15
C MET A 324 15.87 3.67 -8.42
N SER A 325 16.46 3.07 -7.38
CA SER A 325 17.59 2.16 -7.55
C SER A 325 17.06 0.86 -8.15
N LYS A 326 16.92 0.86 -9.48
CA LYS A 326 16.70 -0.35 -10.26
C LYS A 326 17.88 -1.28 -9.97
N SER A 327 17.57 -2.55 -9.75
CA SER A 327 18.57 -3.60 -9.69
C SER A 327 18.12 -4.79 -10.52
N CYS A 328 19.09 -5.54 -11.05
CA CYS A 328 18.79 -6.75 -11.80
C CYS A 328 18.17 -7.80 -10.86
N VAL A 329 16.97 -8.31 -11.19
CA VAL A 329 16.30 -9.36 -10.41
C VAL A 329 17.00 -10.73 -10.42
N ILE A 330 18.07 -10.91 -11.20
CA ILE A 330 18.90 -12.12 -11.22
C ILE A 330 20.21 -11.89 -10.45
N CYS A 331 21.15 -11.09 -10.95
CA CYS A 331 22.45 -10.89 -10.27
C CYS A 331 22.43 -9.88 -9.09
N GLY A 332 21.41 -9.02 -8.97
CA GLY A 332 21.32 -7.99 -7.93
C GLY A 332 22.12 -6.70 -8.19
N THR A 333 22.83 -6.57 -9.32
CA THR A 333 23.56 -5.36 -9.69
C THR A 333 22.64 -4.14 -9.80
N GLU A 334 23.02 -3.03 -9.18
CA GLU A 334 22.30 -1.74 -9.17
C GLU A 334 22.69 -0.86 -10.38
N GLU A 335 21.77 -0.01 -10.85
CA GLU A 335 22.01 0.89 -12.00
C GLU A 335 23.20 1.85 -11.76
N SER A 336 24.18 1.85 -12.66
CA SER A 336 25.43 2.62 -12.56
C SER A 336 25.75 3.42 -13.84
N GLU A 337 26.73 4.34 -13.81
CA GLU A 337 27.14 5.14 -14.98
C GLU A 337 27.79 4.27 -16.08
N GLY A 338 26.96 3.62 -16.90
CA GLY A 338 27.36 2.81 -18.05
C GLY A 338 26.66 1.46 -18.18
N GLU A 339 25.94 1.00 -17.14
CA GLU A 339 25.27 -0.30 -17.13
C GLU A 339 23.78 -0.17 -17.44
N LEU A 340 23.33 -0.73 -18.56
CA LEU A 340 21.94 -0.67 -19.00
C LEU A 340 21.09 -1.74 -18.28
N LEU A 341 20.18 -1.30 -17.42
CA LEU A 341 19.10 -2.15 -16.89
C LEU A 341 17.84 -2.02 -17.77
N LEU A 342 17.48 -3.14 -18.39
CA LEU A 342 16.30 -3.31 -19.23
C LEU A 342 15.06 -3.49 -18.34
N GLU A 343 13.93 -2.91 -18.74
CA GLU A 343 12.65 -3.08 -18.04
C GLU A 343 12.01 -4.41 -18.44
N ALA A 344 11.54 -5.18 -17.45
CA ALA A 344 10.83 -6.44 -17.70
C ALA A 344 9.34 -6.18 -17.99
N PRO A 345 8.65 -7.06 -18.75
CA PRO A 345 7.29 -6.82 -19.26
C PRO A 345 6.21 -6.54 -18.20
N CYS A 346 6.48 -6.85 -16.93
CA CYS A 346 5.58 -6.60 -15.81
C CYS A 346 5.54 -5.14 -15.31
N GLY A 347 6.38 -4.25 -15.87
CA GLY A 347 6.47 -2.82 -15.56
C GLY A 347 6.89 -2.49 -14.12
N ARG A 348 7.61 -3.41 -13.47
CA ARG A 348 7.95 -3.35 -12.02
C ARG A 348 9.30 -3.97 -11.64
N HIS A 349 10.00 -4.59 -12.59
CA HIS A 349 11.26 -5.29 -12.37
C HIS A 349 12.22 -4.95 -13.51
N TRP A 350 13.51 -5.05 -13.23
CA TRP A 350 14.57 -4.77 -14.19
C TRP A 350 15.58 -5.91 -14.25
N VAL A 351 16.27 -6.04 -15.38
CA VAL A 351 17.26 -7.09 -15.64
C VAL A 351 18.41 -6.47 -16.44
N CYS A 352 19.67 -6.82 -16.15
CA CYS A 352 20.80 -6.31 -16.94
C CYS A 352 20.88 -7.03 -18.30
N ALA A 353 21.57 -6.39 -19.25
CA ALA A 353 21.82 -6.96 -20.58
C ALA A 353 22.57 -8.32 -20.53
N ASP A 354 23.36 -8.59 -19.48
CA ASP A 354 24.01 -9.89 -19.30
C ASP A 354 23.04 -11.01 -18.83
N ASP A 355 22.00 -10.66 -18.08
CA ASP A 355 21.10 -11.63 -17.43
C ASP A 355 19.80 -11.91 -18.22
N ILE A 356 19.39 -11.03 -19.14
CA ILE A 356 18.14 -11.23 -19.92
C ILE A 356 18.16 -12.54 -20.71
N GLY A 357 19.33 -12.94 -21.25
CA GLY A 357 19.50 -14.21 -21.94
C GLY A 357 19.19 -15.44 -21.08
N ASN A 358 19.37 -15.37 -19.76
CA ASN A 358 19.09 -16.47 -18.85
C ASN A 358 17.60 -16.84 -18.81
N PHE A 359 16.68 -15.91 -19.06
CA PHE A 359 15.25 -16.23 -19.14
C PHE A 359 14.96 -17.16 -20.35
N PHE A 360 15.50 -16.83 -21.52
CA PHE A 360 15.32 -17.61 -22.74
C PHE A 360 16.11 -18.93 -22.71
N GLU A 361 17.30 -18.97 -22.12
CA GLU A 361 18.06 -20.21 -21.93
C GLU A 361 17.35 -21.17 -20.96
N ASN A 362 16.83 -20.68 -19.83
CA ASN A 362 16.08 -21.52 -18.89
C ASN A 362 14.79 -22.07 -19.53
N ALA A 363 14.03 -21.25 -20.27
CA ALA A 363 12.86 -21.71 -21.03
C ALA A 363 13.20 -22.69 -22.17
N THR A 364 14.43 -22.65 -22.70
CA THR A 364 14.93 -23.61 -23.70
C THR A 364 15.28 -24.96 -23.06
N ASN A 365 15.75 -24.94 -21.81
CA ASN A 365 16.17 -26.13 -21.05
C ASN A 365 15.04 -26.82 -20.25
N ASP A 366 14.07 -26.05 -19.73
CA ASP A 366 12.91 -26.55 -18.98
C ASP A 366 11.60 -25.99 -19.58
N GLU A 367 10.78 -26.89 -20.14
CA GLU A 367 9.48 -26.57 -20.74
C GLU A 367 8.49 -25.95 -19.74
N SER A 368 8.62 -26.24 -18.43
CA SER A 368 7.75 -25.63 -17.41
C SER A 368 8.05 -24.14 -17.17
N LEU A 369 9.15 -23.63 -17.74
CA LEU A 369 9.52 -22.21 -17.78
C LEU A 369 9.24 -21.57 -19.15
N PHE A 370 8.55 -22.27 -20.06
CA PHE A 370 8.23 -21.80 -21.40
C PHE A 370 6.75 -21.35 -21.52
N PRO A 371 6.45 -20.16 -22.09
CA PRO A 371 7.39 -19.08 -22.42
C PRO A 371 7.95 -18.42 -21.15
N PRO A 372 9.13 -17.77 -21.21
CA PRO A 372 9.70 -17.06 -20.07
C PRO A 372 8.78 -15.93 -19.62
N GLN A 373 8.66 -15.75 -18.29
CA GLN A 373 7.72 -14.78 -17.70
C GLN A 373 8.34 -13.99 -16.55
N CYS A 374 7.91 -12.73 -16.41
CA CYS A 374 8.06 -11.95 -15.19
C CYS A 374 6.66 -11.65 -14.61
N CYS A 375 6.39 -12.07 -13.37
CA CYS A 375 5.09 -11.85 -12.70
C CYS A 375 3.84 -12.32 -13.51
N GLY A 376 3.98 -13.35 -14.33
CA GLY A 376 2.90 -13.85 -15.22
C GLY A 376 2.76 -13.10 -16.55
N THR A 377 3.58 -12.08 -16.81
CA THR A 377 3.68 -11.43 -18.13
C THR A 377 4.85 -12.04 -18.90
N MET A 378 4.63 -12.43 -20.16
CA MET A 378 5.65 -13.10 -20.99
C MET A 378 6.70 -12.12 -21.52
N PHE A 379 7.94 -12.57 -21.66
CA PHE A 379 8.96 -11.90 -22.47
C PHE A 379 8.80 -12.32 -23.94
N MET A 380 8.60 -11.36 -24.85
CA MET A 380 8.75 -11.61 -26.29
C MET A 380 10.23 -11.59 -26.64
N LEU A 381 10.71 -12.50 -27.49
CA LEU A 381 12.13 -12.47 -27.91
C LEU A 381 12.44 -11.20 -28.74
N GLU A 382 11.47 -10.73 -29.54
CA GLU A 382 11.57 -9.56 -30.41
C GLU A 382 11.89 -8.27 -29.63
N ASP A 383 11.37 -8.10 -28.41
CA ASP A 383 11.62 -6.94 -27.55
C ASP A 383 13.06 -6.89 -26.98
N TYR A 384 13.79 -8.00 -27.05
CA TYR A 384 15.11 -8.17 -26.39
C TYR A 384 16.19 -8.79 -27.29
N GLU A 385 15.95 -8.93 -28.60
CA GLU A 385 16.84 -9.68 -29.52
C GLU A 385 18.28 -9.16 -29.54
N ASP A 386 18.48 -7.83 -29.48
CA ASP A 386 19.81 -7.18 -29.40
C ASP A 386 20.63 -7.58 -28.16
N TYR A 387 19.99 -8.15 -27.12
CA TYR A 387 20.60 -8.48 -25.84
C TYR A 387 20.64 -9.99 -25.54
N VAL A 388 19.90 -10.81 -26.30
CA VAL A 388 19.91 -12.28 -26.15
C VAL A 388 21.00 -12.87 -27.05
N PRO A 389 21.94 -13.69 -26.54
CA PRO A 389 22.96 -14.32 -27.37
C PRO A 389 22.34 -15.12 -28.53
N PHE A 390 22.87 -14.94 -29.75
CA PHE A 390 22.31 -15.52 -30.98
C PHE A 390 22.03 -17.03 -30.89
N GLU A 391 22.94 -17.82 -30.29
CA GLU A 391 22.75 -19.26 -30.09
C GLU A 391 21.55 -19.57 -29.18
N THR A 392 21.31 -18.75 -28.15
CA THR A 392 20.17 -18.86 -27.22
C THR A 392 18.88 -18.42 -27.89
N ALA A 393 18.88 -17.30 -28.63
CA ALA A 393 17.73 -16.83 -29.40
C ALA A 393 17.30 -17.87 -30.45
N TRP A 394 18.26 -18.41 -31.20
CA TRP A 394 18.05 -19.47 -32.19
C TRP A 394 17.55 -20.77 -31.55
N ALA A 395 18.17 -21.22 -30.45
CA ALA A 395 17.72 -22.42 -29.74
C ALA A 395 16.28 -22.26 -29.18
N TYR A 396 15.95 -21.08 -28.65
CA TYR A 396 14.60 -20.74 -28.19
C TYR A 396 13.58 -20.77 -29.33
N GLN A 397 13.87 -20.12 -30.47
CA GLN A 397 13.00 -20.15 -31.66
C GLN A 397 12.82 -21.58 -32.21
N MET A 398 13.89 -22.38 -32.28
CA MET A 398 13.82 -23.78 -32.71
C MET A 398 13.00 -24.66 -31.75
N LYS A 399 13.05 -24.40 -30.44
CA LYS A 399 12.16 -25.03 -29.45
C LYS A 399 10.71 -24.61 -29.64
N GLN A 400 10.46 -23.31 -29.76
CA GLN A 400 9.13 -22.71 -29.94
C GLN A 400 8.41 -23.23 -31.19
N GLN A 401 9.11 -23.26 -32.32
CA GLN A 401 8.56 -23.65 -33.62
C GLN A 401 8.50 -25.18 -33.80
N GLY A 402 9.46 -25.93 -33.25
CA GLY A 402 9.63 -27.36 -33.51
C GLY A 402 9.20 -28.32 -32.40
N GLU A 403 9.77 -28.18 -31.19
CA GLU A 403 9.59 -29.19 -30.12
C GLU A 403 8.37 -28.88 -29.26
N TYR A 404 8.25 -27.65 -28.77
CA TYR A 404 7.20 -27.25 -27.83
C TYR A 404 5.87 -26.90 -28.52
N SER A 405 5.88 -26.66 -29.84
CA SER A 405 4.68 -26.64 -30.67
C SER A 405 3.97 -28.00 -30.76
N VAL A 406 4.70 -29.11 -30.57
CA VAL A 406 4.15 -30.46 -30.52
C VAL A 406 3.84 -30.85 -29.08
N LEU A 407 2.63 -31.36 -28.81
CA LEU A 407 2.26 -31.87 -27.47
C LEU A 407 3.20 -33.01 -27.03
N ALA A 408 3.66 -32.99 -25.77
CA ALA A 408 4.62 -33.95 -25.22
C ALA A 408 4.28 -35.43 -25.49
N LYS A 409 2.99 -35.81 -25.49
CA LYS A 409 2.52 -37.17 -25.80
C LYS A 409 2.79 -37.63 -27.24
N PHE A 410 2.94 -36.70 -28.18
CA PHE A 410 3.21 -36.96 -29.61
C PHE A 410 4.67 -36.70 -30.00
N ARG A 411 5.50 -36.13 -29.12
CA ARG A 411 6.92 -35.91 -29.41
C ARG A 411 7.66 -37.22 -29.60
N ILE A 412 8.58 -37.22 -30.57
CA ILE A 412 9.45 -38.34 -30.87
C ILE A 412 10.89 -37.85 -30.76
N TYR A 413 11.71 -38.63 -30.06
CA TYR A 413 13.11 -38.34 -29.82
C TYR A 413 13.94 -39.47 -30.41
N CYS A 414 15.17 -39.18 -30.83
CA CYS A 414 16.05 -40.18 -31.39
C CYS A 414 16.37 -41.25 -30.34
N ALA A 415 15.90 -42.48 -30.57
CA ALA A 415 16.08 -43.62 -29.67
C ALA A 415 17.54 -44.11 -29.56
N ASN A 416 18.47 -43.48 -30.28
CA ASN A 416 19.88 -43.60 -29.97
C ASN A 416 20.21 -42.82 -28.68
N LEU A 417 20.52 -43.56 -27.61
CA LEU A 417 20.81 -43.03 -26.27
C LEU A 417 21.98 -42.02 -26.21
N THR A 418 22.85 -41.95 -27.22
CA THR A 418 23.92 -40.94 -27.31
C THR A 418 23.53 -39.69 -28.11
N CYS A 419 22.29 -39.59 -28.57
CA CYS A 419 21.79 -38.47 -29.37
C CYS A 419 20.57 -37.80 -28.73
N GLY A 420 19.48 -38.53 -28.50
CA GLY A 420 18.28 -38.01 -27.84
C GLY A 420 17.55 -36.84 -28.52
N LYS A 421 18.04 -36.31 -29.64
CA LYS A 421 17.47 -35.13 -30.33
C LYS A 421 16.01 -35.36 -30.71
N PHE A 422 15.17 -34.34 -30.52
CA PHE A 422 13.80 -34.30 -31.03
C PHE A 422 13.77 -34.50 -32.56
N LEU A 423 12.79 -35.27 -33.03
CA LEU A 423 12.56 -35.62 -34.42
C LEU A 423 11.21 -35.04 -34.86
N HIS A 424 11.27 -34.02 -35.71
CA HIS A 424 10.09 -33.34 -36.25
C HIS A 424 9.27 -34.28 -37.15
N SER A 425 7.96 -34.02 -37.30
CA SER A 425 7.07 -34.83 -38.14
C SER A 425 7.57 -34.97 -39.59
N GLY A 426 8.17 -33.91 -40.13
CA GLY A 426 8.77 -33.90 -41.47
C GLY A 426 9.97 -34.86 -41.68
N SER A 427 10.55 -35.45 -40.63
CA SER A 427 11.58 -36.50 -40.78
C SER A 427 11.01 -37.93 -40.73
N GLN A 428 9.69 -38.08 -40.71
CA GLN A 428 9.01 -39.38 -40.73
C GLN A 428 8.82 -39.91 -42.15
N ALA A 429 9.00 -41.23 -42.31
CA ALA A 429 8.73 -41.97 -43.53
C ALA A 429 8.06 -43.32 -43.22
N GLU A 430 7.21 -43.80 -44.12
CA GLU A 430 6.68 -45.16 -44.08
C GLU A 430 7.57 -46.08 -44.93
N ASP A 431 7.94 -47.24 -44.39
CA ASP A 431 8.56 -48.31 -45.17
C ASP A 431 7.51 -49.04 -46.04
N PRO A 432 7.66 -49.04 -47.38
CA PRO A 432 6.61 -49.53 -48.27
C PRO A 432 6.47 -51.06 -48.29
N GLU A 433 7.46 -51.83 -47.82
CA GLU A 433 7.40 -53.29 -47.75
C GLU A 433 6.81 -53.77 -46.41
N THR A 434 7.16 -53.10 -45.32
CA THR A 434 6.87 -53.54 -43.94
C THR A 434 5.74 -52.76 -43.26
N LYS A 435 5.33 -51.61 -43.82
CA LYS A 435 4.30 -50.70 -43.25
C LYS A 435 4.63 -50.16 -41.86
N ILE A 436 5.93 -49.97 -41.61
CA ILE A 436 6.46 -49.39 -40.38
C ILE A 436 6.79 -47.93 -40.63
N THR A 437 6.12 -47.02 -39.92
CA THR A 437 6.48 -45.60 -39.88
C THR A 437 7.69 -45.38 -38.96
N TYR A 438 8.71 -44.70 -39.46
CA TYR A 438 9.94 -44.40 -38.72
C TYR A 438 10.39 -42.96 -38.95
N ALA A 439 10.99 -42.35 -37.92
CA ALA A 439 11.60 -41.02 -37.97
C ALA A 439 13.12 -41.13 -38.18
N ILE A 440 13.66 -40.33 -39.08
CA ILE A 440 15.09 -40.25 -39.41
C ILE A 440 15.75 -39.21 -38.50
N CYS A 441 16.85 -39.56 -37.85
CA CYS A 441 17.67 -38.62 -37.08
C CYS A 441 18.68 -37.89 -37.97
N GLU A 442 18.33 -36.67 -38.35
CA GLU A 442 19.14 -35.74 -39.16
C GLU A 442 20.28 -35.06 -38.37
N ALA A 443 20.49 -35.42 -37.10
CA ALA A 443 21.64 -34.92 -36.34
C ALA A 443 22.96 -35.38 -36.98
N GLU A 444 23.91 -34.45 -37.14
CA GLU A 444 25.19 -34.72 -37.79
C GLU A 444 25.91 -35.90 -37.12
N GLY A 445 26.33 -36.88 -37.92
CA GLY A 445 26.95 -38.12 -37.44
C GLY A 445 26.02 -39.15 -36.80
N CYS A 446 24.71 -38.89 -36.65
CA CYS A 446 23.77 -39.86 -36.08
C CYS A 446 23.13 -40.78 -37.13
N GLY A 447 22.25 -40.25 -37.99
CA GLY A 447 21.61 -41.00 -39.09
C GLY A 447 20.81 -42.23 -38.67
N LYS A 448 20.35 -42.30 -37.41
CA LYS A 448 19.61 -43.44 -36.86
C LYS A 448 18.10 -43.33 -37.08
N LEU A 449 17.45 -44.48 -37.23
CA LEU A 449 16.01 -44.60 -37.44
C LEU A 449 15.32 -44.95 -36.13
N THR A 450 14.22 -44.26 -35.81
CA THR A 450 13.38 -44.52 -34.62
C THR A 450 11.98 -44.91 -35.08
N CYS A 451 11.41 -46.01 -34.58
CA CYS A 451 10.02 -46.34 -34.91
C CYS A 451 9.06 -45.31 -34.30
N VAL A 452 8.16 -44.76 -35.12
CA VAL A 452 7.19 -43.74 -34.67
C VAL A 452 6.23 -44.31 -33.62
N LYS A 453 5.75 -45.54 -33.83
CA LYS A 453 4.70 -46.16 -33.01
C LYS A 453 5.17 -46.62 -31.62
N CYS A 454 6.34 -47.26 -31.54
CA CYS A 454 6.84 -47.85 -30.28
C CYS A 454 8.06 -47.12 -29.69
N ARG A 455 8.54 -46.04 -30.34
CA ARG A 455 9.72 -45.24 -29.95
C ARG A 455 11.04 -46.03 -29.84
N ALA A 456 11.11 -47.24 -30.39
CA ALA A 456 12.31 -48.08 -30.35
C ALA A 456 13.34 -47.70 -31.45
N LEU A 457 14.62 -47.98 -31.18
CA LEU A 457 15.71 -47.82 -32.14
C LEU A 457 15.69 -48.95 -33.18
N LEU A 458 15.65 -48.60 -34.46
CA LEU A 458 15.68 -49.55 -35.58
C LEU A 458 17.13 -49.77 -36.05
N ASP A 459 17.93 -50.45 -35.22
CA ASP A 459 19.37 -50.66 -35.44
C ASP A 459 19.70 -51.50 -36.68
N GLN A 460 18.81 -52.45 -37.00
CA GLN A 460 18.87 -53.39 -38.13
C GLN A 460 17.86 -53.03 -39.25
N GLY A 461 17.29 -51.83 -39.20
CA GLY A 461 16.22 -51.41 -40.10
C GLY A 461 14.85 -51.98 -39.74
N THR A 462 13.93 -51.92 -40.71
CA THR A 462 12.49 -52.19 -40.57
C THR A 462 12.14 -53.66 -40.68
N GLN A 463 12.78 -54.42 -41.57
CA GLN A 463 12.39 -55.80 -41.95
C GLN A 463 12.38 -56.85 -40.82
N ASN A 464 12.97 -56.58 -39.65
CA ASN A 464 12.92 -57.45 -38.48
C ASN A 464 12.22 -56.81 -37.26
N HIS A 465 11.56 -55.66 -37.42
CA HIS A 465 10.95 -54.93 -36.31
C HIS A 465 9.46 -55.29 -36.13
N GLU A 466 9.13 -55.84 -34.96
CA GLU A 466 7.75 -56.01 -34.51
C GLU A 466 7.44 -54.97 -33.42
N CYS A 467 6.37 -54.20 -33.59
CA CYS A 467 5.89 -53.23 -32.59
C CYS A 467 5.24 -53.95 -31.40
N GLN A 468 6.05 -54.58 -30.56
CA GLN A 468 5.60 -55.16 -29.30
C GLN A 468 5.29 -54.05 -28.29
N HIS A 469 3.99 -53.73 -28.11
CA HIS A 469 3.52 -53.02 -26.93
C HIS A 469 3.95 -53.80 -25.69
N ASN A 470 4.84 -53.22 -24.88
CA ASN A 470 5.50 -53.96 -23.81
C ASN A 470 4.45 -54.46 -22.81
N GLU A 471 4.64 -55.68 -22.28
CA GLU A 471 3.77 -56.23 -21.24
C GLU A 471 3.77 -55.34 -19.99
N ASP A 472 4.82 -54.56 -19.76
CA ASP A 472 4.88 -53.59 -18.67
C ASP A 472 4.09 -52.29 -18.98
N GLU A 473 3.87 -51.93 -20.24
CA GLU A 473 2.98 -50.82 -20.64
C GLU A 473 1.51 -51.21 -20.38
N LYS A 474 1.12 -52.45 -20.71
CA LYS A 474 -0.20 -53.00 -20.35
C LYS A 474 -0.41 -53.06 -18.84
N LYS A 475 0.57 -53.60 -18.09
CA LYS A 475 0.52 -53.64 -16.61
C LYS A 475 0.49 -52.25 -16.01
N PHE A 476 1.19 -51.26 -16.59
CA PHE A 476 1.16 -49.89 -16.13
C PHE A 476 -0.24 -49.30 -16.29
N LYS A 477 -0.85 -49.39 -17.47
CA LYS A 477 -2.26 -48.97 -17.68
C LYS A 477 -3.23 -49.70 -16.74
N GLN A 478 -3.11 -51.02 -16.63
CA GLN A 478 -3.91 -51.80 -15.67
C GLN A 478 -3.69 -51.34 -14.21
N THR A 479 -2.47 -50.92 -13.83
CA THR A 479 -2.19 -50.37 -12.49
C THR A 479 -2.77 -48.95 -12.31
N VAL A 480 -2.83 -48.15 -13.36
CA VAL A 480 -3.51 -46.84 -13.38
C VAL A 480 -5.01 -47.02 -13.15
N ASP A 481 -5.63 -47.95 -13.89
CA ASP A 481 -7.04 -48.32 -13.76
C ASP A 481 -7.36 -48.89 -12.36
N GLU A 482 -6.58 -49.88 -11.90
CA GLU A 482 -6.79 -50.57 -10.61
C GLU A 482 -6.59 -49.65 -9.39
N LYS A 483 -5.86 -48.54 -9.53
CA LYS A 483 -5.63 -47.56 -8.46
C LYS A 483 -6.47 -46.28 -8.57
N GLY A 484 -7.15 -46.05 -9.69
CA GLY A 484 -7.83 -44.78 -9.95
C GLY A 484 -6.86 -43.59 -10.05
N TYR A 485 -5.70 -43.79 -10.68
CA TYR A 485 -4.85 -42.68 -11.11
C TYR A 485 -5.48 -41.97 -12.32
N GLN A 486 -5.28 -40.66 -12.45
CA GLN A 486 -5.79 -39.87 -13.57
C GLN A 486 -4.70 -39.52 -14.56
N GLU A 487 -5.01 -39.40 -15.84
CA GLU A 487 -4.09 -38.85 -16.84
C GLU A 487 -4.53 -37.44 -17.25
N CYS A 488 -3.59 -36.50 -17.30
CA CYS A 488 -3.86 -35.15 -17.78
C CYS A 488 -4.19 -35.20 -19.29
N PHE A 489 -5.44 -34.88 -19.66
CA PHE A 489 -5.93 -34.95 -21.06
C PHE A 489 -5.04 -34.22 -22.09
N VAL A 490 -4.42 -33.10 -21.71
CA VAL A 490 -3.46 -32.37 -22.55
C VAL A 490 -2.19 -33.21 -22.82
N CYS A 491 -1.37 -33.49 -21.80
CA CYS A 491 -0.03 -34.05 -21.98
C CYS A 491 0.10 -35.58 -21.79
N GLY A 492 -0.94 -36.28 -21.35
CA GLY A 492 -0.91 -37.72 -21.07
C GLY A 492 -0.06 -38.12 -19.84
N THR A 493 0.26 -37.18 -18.95
CA THR A 493 0.97 -37.49 -17.70
C THR A 493 0.01 -38.06 -16.66
N THR A 494 0.30 -39.27 -16.18
CA THR A 494 -0.36 -39.91 -15.04
C THR A 494 -0.10 -39.13 -13.74
N VAL A 495 -1.13 -38.91 -12.94
CA VAL A 495 -1.10 -38.20 -11.66
C VAL A 495 -1.75 -39.05 -10.57
N GLU A 496 -1.13 -39.08 -9.39
CA GLU A 496 -1.64 -39.68 -8.15
C GLU A 496 -2.12 -38.56 -7.21
N LEU A 497 -3.32 -38.72 -6.63
CA LEU A 497 -3.87 -37.76 -5.67
C LEU A 497 -3.16 -37.89 -4.31
N ALA A 498 -2.12 -37.09 -4.11
CA ALA A 498 -1.31 -37.13 -2.88
C ALA A 498 -1.99 -36.49 -1.66
N GLU A 499 -2.69 -35.36 -1.83
CA GLU A 499 -3.32 -34.59 -0.74
C GLU A 499 -4.72 -34.06 -1.11
N ALA A 500 -5.44 -33.50 -0.13
CA ALA A 500 -6.91 -33.44 -0.10
C ALA A 500 -7.57 -32.31 -0.92
N CYS A 501 -7.23 -32.16 -2.20
CA CYS A 501 -7.95 -31.27 -3.13
C CYS A 501 -8.21 -31.96 -4.48
N ASN A 502 -9.44 -31.84 -5.01
CA ASN A 502 -9.81 -32.42 -6.31
C ASN A 502 -9.28 -31.59 -7.51
N HIS A 503 -8.70 -30.41 -7.28
CA HIS A 503 -8.05 -29.59 -8.31
C HIS A 503 -6.60 -30.05 -8.50
N ILE A 504 -6.25 -30.42 -9.72
CA ILE A 504 -4.92 -30.88 -10.11
C ILE A 504 -4.33 -29.90 -11.12
N THR A 505 -3.23 -29.25 -10.76
CA THR A 505 -2.36 -28.57 -11.72
C THR A 505 -1.30 -29.55 -12.20
N CYS A 506 -1.34 -29.91 -13.48
CA CYS A 506 -0.33 -30.77 -14.08
C CYS A 506 0.98 -29.99 -14.32
N LYS A 507 2.11 -30.69 -14.48
CA LYS A 507 3.42 -30.08 -14.78
C LYS A 507 3.46 -29.32 -16.11
N CYS A 508 2.51 -29.57 -17.02
CA CYS A 508 2.32 -28.82 -18.27
C CYS A 508 1.40 -27.58 -18.11
N GLY A 509 1.12 -27.14 -16.88
CA GLY A 509 0.25 -25.99 -16.58
C GLY A 509 -1.25 -26.30 -16.61
N ASN A 510 -1.70 -27.34 -17.32
CA ASN A 510 -3.12 -27.69 -17.41
C ASN A 510 -3.74 -27.97 -16.03
N SER A 511 -4.88 -27.34 -15.74
CA SER A 511 -5.64 -27.52 -14.50
C SER A 511 -6.89 -28.36 -14.75
N PHE A 512 -7.07 -29.44 -13.99
CA PHE A 512 -8.17 -30.38 -14.20
C PHE A 512 -8.71 -30.98 -12.89
N CYS A 513 -9.88 -31.61 -12.95
CA CYS A 513 -10.54 -32.26 -11.83
C CYS A 513 -10.11 -33.74 -11.72
N TYR A 514 -9.57 -34.16 -10.57
CA TYR A 514 -9.19 -35.57 -10.35
C TYR A 514 -10.40 -36.54 -10.38
N VAL A 515 -11.63 -36.04 -10.20
CA VAL A 515 -12.84 -36.89 -10.08
C VAL A 515 -13.45 -37.23 -11.44
N CYS A 516 -13.32 -36.35 -12.44
CA CYS A 516 -13.93 -36.53 -13.77
C CYS A 516 -12.97 -36.33 -14.96
N GLY A 517 -11.72 -35.92 -14.73
CA GLY A 517 -10.74 -35.63 -15.77
C GLY A 517 -10.88 -34.26 -16.44
N GLU A 518 -12.06 -33.62 -16.36
CA GLU A 518 -12.37 -32.36 -17.03
C GLU A 518 -11.50 -31.16 -16.60
N ASN A 519 -11.41 -30.17 -17.50
CA ASN A 519 -10.81 -28.86 -17.23
C ASN A 519 -11.41 -28.21 -15.95
N TRP A 520 -10.62 -27.38 -15.24
CA TRP A 520 -11.02 -26.79 -13.96
C TRP A 520 -11.43 -25.30 -14.08
N PRO A 521 -12.72 -24.97 -14.27
CA PRO A 521 -13.21 -23.59 -14.32
C PRO A 521 -13.40 -22.93 -12.93
N GLY A 522 -13.19 -23.66 -11.84
CA GLY A 522 -13.42 -23.17 -10.47
C GLY A 522 -14.37 -24.07 -9.68
N LEU A 523 -15.49 -23.52 -9.21
CA LEU A 523 -16.53 -24.29 -8.51
C LEU A 523 -17.17 -25.30 -9.48
N HIS A 524 -16.96 -26.60 -9.21
CA HIS A 524 -17.34 -27.69 -10.10
C HIS A 524 -18.29 -28.68 -9.41
N GLY A 525 -19.18 -29.33 -10.16
CA GLY A 525 -20.28 -30.16 -9.63
C GLY A 525 -19.88 -31.49 -8.96
N CYS A 526 -18.58 -31.79 -8.86
CA CYS A 526 -18.08 -32.97 -8.15
C CYS A 526 -18.14 -32.78 -6.62
N PRO A 527 -18.25 -33.87 -5.83
CA PRO A 527 -18.33 -33.76 -4.37
C PRO A 527 -17.13 -33.04 -3.74
N HIS A 528 -17.39 -32.00 -2.95
CA HIS A 528 -16.39 -31.40 -2.07
C HIS A 528 -15.95 -32.41 -0.99
N TYR A 529 -14.64 -32.47 -0.71
CA TYR A 529 -14.11 -33.47 0.22
C TYR A 529 -14.18 -33.02 1.69
N GLY A 530 -14.59 -33.95 2.54
CA GLY A 530 -14.65 -33.84 4.00
C GLY A 530 -14.91 -35.23 4.58
N PRO A 531 -14.69 -35.46 5.89
CA PRO A 531 -14.86 -36.78 6.48
C PRO A 531 -16.33 -37.21 6.44
N ALA A 532 -16.62 -38.29 5.71
CA ALA A 532 -17.97 -38.83 5.57
C ALA A 532 -18.50 -39.36 6.92
N VAL A 533 -19.75 -39.02 7.23
CA VAL A 533 -20.48 -39.56 8.39
C VAL A 533 -21.21 -40.82 7.96
N TYR A 534 -21.07 -41.89 8.73
CA TYR A 534 -21.66 -43.21 8.47
C TYR A 534 -22.72 -43.56 9.51
N ASP A 535 -23.80 -44.22 9.08
CA ASP A 535 -24.84 -44.77 9.95
C ASP A 535 -24.43 -46.07 10.67
N GLU A 536 -25.27 -46.58 11.56
CA GLU A 536 -25.00 -47.82 12.32
C GLU A 536 -24.93 -49.08 11.42
N GLU A 537 -25.46 -48.99 10.19
CA GLU A 537 -25.42 -50.05 9.17
C GLU A 537 -24.22 -49.88 8.21
N GLY A 538 -23.39 -48.85 8.39
CA GLY A 538 -22.16 -48.61 7.64
C GLY A 538 -22.28 -47.78 6.37
N TYR A 539 -23.44 -47.16 6.08
CA TYR A 539 -23.67 -46.33 4.89
C TYR A 539 -23.40 -44.85 5.17
N ASN A 540 -22.77 -44.15 4.22
CA ASN A 540 -22.55 -42.71 4.34
C ASN A 540 -23.80 -41.87 4.05
N GLN A 541 -23.70 -40.57 4.31
CA GLN A 541 -24.72 -39.55 4.00
C GLN A 541 -25.25 -39.58 2.54
N ASP A 542 -24.48 -40.13 1.59
CA ASP A 542 -24.86 -40.25 0.18
C ASP A 542 -25.46 -41.63 -0.16
N GLY A 543 -25.64 -42.51 0.85
CA GLY A 543 -26.26 -43.83 0.72
C GLY A 543 -25.33 -44.99 0.37
N TYR A 544 -23.99 -44.84 0.45
CA TYR A 544 -22.99 -45.85 0.06
C TYR A 544 -22.25 -46.49 1.25
N HIS A 545 -22.12 -47.82 1.25
CA HIS A 545 -21.52 -48.59 2.35
C HIS A 545 -19.98 -48.51 2.37
N ARG A 546 -19.41 -48.19 3.54
CA ARG A 546 -17.97 -47.92 3.71
C ARG A 546 -17.05 -49.06 3.29
N ASP A 547 -17.46 -50.32 3.52
CA ASP A 547 -16.60 -51.50 3.34
C ASP A 547 -16.80 -52.16 1.96
N SER A 548 -17.71 -51.65 1.11
CA SER A 548 -18.00 -52.23 -0.22
C SER A 548 -18.16 -51.23 -1.35
N GLY A 549 -18.34 -49.94 -1.07
CA GLY A 549 -18.52 -48.89 -2.10
C GLY A 549 -19.85 -48.96 -2.87
N LEU A 550 -20.79 -49.80 -2.43
CA LEU A 550 -22.11 -50.00 -3.04
C LEU A 550 -23.20 -49.23 -2.28
N ASN A 551 -24.21 -48.75 -2.99
CA ASN A 551 -25.42 -48.20 -2.37
C ASN A 551 -26.29 -49.32 -1.76
N ARG A 552 -27.38 -48.93 -1.09
CA ARG A 552 -28.37 -49.85 -0.49
C ARG A 552 -29.08 -50.76 -1.51
N GLU A 553 -28.91 -50.53 -2.81
CA GLU A 553 -29.43 -51.33 -3.93
C GLU A 553 -28.35 -52.25 -4.56
N GLY A 554 -27.09 -52.16 -4.11
CA GLY A 554 -25.98 -52.98 -4.59
C GLY A 554 -25.20 -52.38 -5.78
N LEU A 555 -25.45 -51.12 -6.14
CA LEU A 555 -24.81 -50.43 -7.27
C LEU A 555 -23.63 -49.55 -6.82
N THR A 556 -22.57 -49.48 -7.63
CA THR A 556 -21.50 -48.47 -7.45
C THR A 556 -21.98 -47.07 -7.87
N ARG A 557 -21.28 -46.00 -7.44
CA ARG A 557 -21.57 -44.62 -7.88
C ARG A 557 -21.59 -44.44 -9.40
N ARG A 558 -20.74 -45.17 -10.13
CA ARG A 558 -20.71 -45.12 -11.61
C ARG A 558 -21.95 -45.77 -12.22
N GLN A 559 -22.40 -46.90 -11.67
CA GLN A 559 -23.61 -47.59 -12.14
C GLN A 559 -24.88 -46.80 -11.80
N GLU A 560 -24.94 -46.14 -10.64
CA GLU A 560 -26.05 -45.24 -10.29
C GLU A 560 -26.12 -44.03 -11.24
N MET A 561 -24.98 -43.42 -11.60
CA MET A 561 -24.96 -42.31 -12.57
C MET A 561 -25.29 -42.76 -13.99
N ILE A 562 -24.90 -43.97 -14.40
CA ILE A 562 -25.29 -44.54 -15.69
C ILE A 562 -26.80 -44.81 -15.71
N ARG A 563 -27.35 -45.51 -14.69
CA ARG A 563 -28.79 -45.77 -14.59
C ARG A 563 -29.61 -44.48 -14.64
N ARG A 564 -29.21 -43.44 -13.91
CA ARG A 564 -29.92 -42.16 -13.92
C ARG A 564 -29.93 -41.47 -15.28
N ARG A 565 -28.85 -41.64 -16.06
CA ARG A 565 -28.77 -41.12 -17.42
C ARG A 565 -29.71 -41.91 -18.33
N GLU A 566 -29.68 -43.24 -18.25
CA GLU A 566 -30.61 -44.14 -18.95
C GLU A 566 -32.08 -43.85 -18.56
N GLU A 567 -32.37 -43.51 -17.29
CA GLU A 567 -33.69 -43.10 -16.77
C GLU A 567 -34.11 -41.68 -17.18
N ASP A 568 -33.17 -40.78 -17.49
CA ASP A 568 -33.43 -39.45 -18.05
C ASP A 568 -33.59 -39.51 -19.60
N ASP A 569 -32.86 -40.43 -20.27
CA ASP A 569 -32.87 -40.61 -21.74
C ASP A 569 -34.15 -41.34 -22.22
N GLU A 570 -34.77 -42.24 -21.42
CA GLU A 570 -36.09 -42.87 -21.71
C GLU A 570 -37.28 -41.87 -21.80
N ALA A 571 -37.05 -40.56 -21.68
CA ALA A 571 -38.08 -39.52 -21.69
C ALA A 571 -38.39 -38.91 -23.08
N ASP A 572 -37.46 -38.99 -24.04
CA ASP A 572 -37.56 -38.34 -25.37
C ASP A 572 -37.66 -39.36 -26.55
N ASP A 573 -37.97 -40.62 -26.26
CA ASP A 573 -38.18 -41.71 -27.23
C ASP A 573 -39.50 -41.57 -28.02
N ASP A 574 -39.47 -40.91 -29.19
CA ASP A 574 -40.41 -41.11 -30.32
C ASP A 574 -39.71 -40.69 -31.65
N ASP A 575 -39.74 -41.57 -32.66
CA ASP A 575 -39.17 -41.44 -34.02
C ASP A 575 -37.63 -41.56 -34.25
N ASP A 576 -37.04 -42.74 -34.01
CA ASP A 576 -35.83 -43.23 -34.72
C ASP A 576 -36.11 -44.49 -35.58
N GLU A 577 -35.67 -44.47 -36.84
CA GLU A 577 -35.26 -45.65 -37.63
C GLU A 577 -34.15 -45.23 -38.63
N GLY A 578 -32.89 -45.17 -38.21
CA GLY A 578 -31.78 -44.79 -39.10
C GLY A 578 -30.37 -45.23 -38.65
N GLU A 579 -30.06 -46.53 -38.66
CA GLU A 579 -28.72 -47.08 -38.36
C GLU A 579 -27.59 -46.33 -39.12
N GLY A 580 -26.70 -45.65 -38.38
CA GLY A 580 -25.51 -44.98 -38.91
C GLY A 580 -24.24 -45.81 -38.71
N GLU A 581 -23.42 -45.95 -39.76
CA GLU A 581 -22.05 -46.45 -39.66
C GLU A 581 -21.10 -45.30 -39.26
N ASP A 582 -20.05 -45.59 -38.49
CA ASP A 582 -19.10 -44.59 -38.00
C ASP A 582 -18.25 -44.00 -39.16
N ASP A 583 -18.26 -42.68 -39.35
CA ASP A 583 -17.40 -41.97 -40.32
C ASP A 583 -16.62 -40.83 -39.63
N GLU A 584 -15.28 -40.90 -39.65
CA GLU A 584 -14.38 -39.95 -38.98
C GLU A 584 -14.18 -38.68 -39.85
N GLY A 585 -15.20 -37.82 -39.92
CA GLY A 585 -15.14 -36.53 -40.60
C GLY A 585 -14.34 -35.46 -39.84
N GLU A 586 -13.45 -34.75 -40.52
CA GLU A 586 -12.61 -33.68 -39.95
C GLU A 586 -13.42 -32.40 -39.62
N ASP A 587 -13.12 -31.77 -38.49
CA ASP A 587 -13.83 -30.58 -37.98
C ASP A 587 -13.58 -29.32 -38.86
N PRO A 588 -14.61 -28.77 -39.54
CA PRO A 588 -14.44 -27.62 -40.42
C PRO A 588 -14.03 -26.31 -39.72
N GLU A 589 -14.24 -26.16 -38.41
CA GLU A 589 -13.75 -24.99 -37.67
C GLU A 589 -12.22 -25.01 -37.53
N TRP A 590 -11.63 -26.20 -37.39
CA TRP A 590 -10.19 -26.39 -37.16
C TRP A 590 -9.34 -25.81 -38.29
N GLU A 591 -9.75 -26.02 -39.54
CA GLU A 591 -9.04 -25.50 -40.73
C GLU A 591 -8.89 -23.98 -40.71
N VAL A 592 -9.88 -23.25 -40.19
CA VAL A 592 -9.84 -21.78 -40.08
C VAL A 592 -9.01 -21.38 -38.87
N LEU A 593 -9.29 -22.01 -37.72
CA LEU A 593 -8.70 -21.64 -36.44
C LEU A 593 -7.17 -21.76 -36.44
N GLN A 594 -6.57 -22.70 -37.17
CA GLN A 594 -5.10 -22.80 -37.28
C GLN A 594 -4.43 -21.55 -37.85
N HIS A 595 -5.06 -20.84 -38.79
CA HIS A 595 -4.49 -19.68 -39.50
C HIS A 595 -4.67 -18.34 -38.76
N LEU A 596 -5.41 -18.32 -37.65
CA LEU A 596 -5.68 -17.10 -36.88
C LEU A 596 -4.65 -16.86 -35.76
N THR A 597 -4.49 -15.60 -35.33
CA THR A 597 -3.62 -15.27 -34.20
C THR A 597 -4.18 -15.83 -32.88
N PRO A 598 -3.36 -16.00 -31.83
CA PRO A 598 -3.85 -16.41 -30.51
C PRO A 598 -5.00 -15.54 -29.99
N ASP A 599 -4.93 -14.22 -30.18
CA ASP A 599 -5.97 -13.28 -29.73
C ASP A 599 -7.25 -13.39 -30.56
N GLN A 600 -7.15 -13.59 -31.87
CA GLN A 600 -8.30 -13.86 -32.73
C GLN A 600 -9.00 -15.17 -32.35
N ARG A 601 -8.23 -16.25 -32.11
CA ARG A 601 -8.74 -17.52 -31.58
C ARG A 601 -9.40 -17.33 -30.20
N ALA A 602 -8.79 -16.55 -29.31
CA ALA A 602 -9.35 -16.27 -27.98
C ALA A 602 -10.65 -15.46 -28.06
N MET A 603 -10.77 -14.53 -29.01
CA MET A 603 -12.00 -13.76 -29.25
C MET A 603 -13.13 -14.64 -29.81
N ILE A 604 -12.86 -15.46 -30.83
CA ILE A 604 -13.87 -16.35 -31.43
C ILE A 604 -14.38 -17.37 -30.42
N ASN A 605 -13.50 -17.93 -29.57
CA ASN A 605 -13.89 -18.88 -28.53
C ASN A 605 -14.69 -18.25 -27.37
N GLN A 606 -14.88 -16.93 -27.35
CA GLN A 606 -15.79 -16.23 -26.43
C GLN A 606 -17.16 -15.90 -27.07
N LEU A 607 -17.36 -16.19 -28.36
CA LEU A 607 -18.62 -15.95 -29.05
C LEU A 607 -19.59 -17.14 -28.93
N PRO A 608 -20.92 -16.91 -28.80
CA PRO A 608 -21.94 -17.95 -28.94
C PRO A 608 -21.95 -18.55 -30.36
N HIS A 609 -22.48 -19.77 -30.51
CA HIS A 609 -22.45 -20.59 -31.74
C HIS A 609 -22.71 -19.82 -33.04
N GLY A 610 -23.87 -19.17 -33.21
CA GLY A 610 -24.17 -18.43 -34.45
C GLY A 610 -23.16 -17.30 -34.76
N PRO A 611 -22.95 -16.34 -33.84
CA PRO A 611 -21.90 -15.32 -34.01
C PRO A 611 -20.47 -15.85 -34.16
N ARG A 612 -20.18 -17.07 -33.68
CA ARG A 612 -18.91 -17.78 -33.87
C ARG A 612 -18.77 -18.29 -35.31
N GLU A 613 -19.81 -18.91 -35.86
CA GLU A 613 -19.88 -19.35 -37.27
C GLU A 613 -19.77 -18.15 -38.22
N ASP A 614 -20.56 -17.09 -38.01
CA ASP A 614 -20.49 -15.83 -38.78
C ASP A 614 -19.06 -15.26 -38.78
N ALA A 615 -18.38 -15.28 -37.63
CA ALA A 615 -17.01 -14.79 -37.52
C ALA A 615 -16.01 -15.71 -38.26
N LEU A 616 -16.14 -17.02 -38.14
CA LEU A 616 -15.28 -17.99 -38.83
C LEU A 616 -15.39 -17.87 -40.35
N ASP A 617 -16.60 -17.65 -40.90
CA ASP A 617 -16.79 -17.40 -42.34
C ASP A 617 -16.21 -16.04 -42.79
N GLN A 618 -16.35 -14.98 -41.99
CA GLN A 618 -15.65 -13.71 -42.28
C GLN A 618 -14.13 -13.88 -42.26
N PHE A 619 -13.60 -14.73 -41.39
CA PHE A 619 -12.17 -15.07 -41.39
C PHE A 619 -11.77 -15.95 -42.59
N ARG A 620 -12.58 -16.92 -43.02
CA ARG A 620 -12.35 -17.67 -44.28
C ARG A 620 -12.24 -16.72 -45.48
N ILE A 621 -13.18 -15.77 -45.62
CA ILE A 621 -13.17 -14.75 -46.68
C ILE A 621 -11.90 -13.87 -46.56
N THR A 622 -11.59 -13.37 -45.37
CA THR A 622 -10.42 -12.50 -45.15
C THR A 622 -9.10 -13.21 -45.47
N LEU A 623 -8.95 -14.49 -45.08
CA LEU A 623 -7.77 -15.31 -45.36
C LEU A 623 -7.63 -15.64 -46.85
N PHE A 624 -8.74 -15.82 -47.57
CA PHE A 624 -8.74 -15.93 -49.03
C PHE A 624 -8.33 -14.62 -49.71
N GLU A 625 -8.98 -13.50 -49.38
CA GLU A 625 -8.75 -12.20 -50.04
C GLU A 625 -7.38 -11.58 -49.73
N THR A 626 -6.85 -11.78 -48.51
CA THR A 626 -5.59 -11.15 -48.07
C THR A 626 -4.37 -12.08 -48.10
N GLN A 627 -4.57 -13.41 -48.04
CA GLN A 627 -3.47 -14.39 -47.98
C GLN A 627 -3.57 -15.49 -49.04
N GLY A 628 -4.65 -15.54 -49.85
CA GLY A 628 -4.83 -16.53 -50.91
C GLY A 628 -5.14 -17.95 -50.40
N ILE A 629 -5.53 -18.11 -49.14
CA ILE A 629 -5.80 -19.41 -48.52
C ILE A 629 -7.20 -19.91 -48.93
N THR A 630 -7.29 -21.17 -49.35
CA THR A 630 -8.54 -21.80 -49.84
C THR A 630 -8.87 -23.06 -49.05
N PHE A 631 -10.15 -23.22 -48.72
CA PHE A 631 -10.73 -24.37 -48.02
C PHE A 631 -11.73 -25.03 -49.00
N ASP A 632 -11.69 -26.36 -49.20
CA ASP A 632 -12.23 -26.98 -50.42
C ASP A 632 -12.89 -28.35 -50.22
N GLN A 633 -14.21 -28.41 -50.42
CA GLN A 633 -14.93 -29.63 -50.81
C GLN A 633 -16.03 -29.30 -51.85
N PHE A 634 -15.63 -29.07 -53.11
CA PHE A 634 -16.42 -29.17 -54.38
C PHE A 634 -17.94 -28.88 -54.32
N ALA A 635 -18.55 -27.94 -55.06
CA ALA A 635 -18.20 -27.22 -56.31
C ALA A 635 -19.29 -26.14 -56.57
N PRO A 636 -19.24 -25.24 -57.59
CA PRO A 636 -18.34 -25.22 -58.76
C PRO A 636 -17.62 -23.89 -59.05
N GLN A 637 -16.58 -23.99 -59.89
CA GLN A 637 -15.86 -22.85 -60.47
C GLN A 637 -16.74 -22.04 -61.46
N PRO A 638 -16.65 -20.69 -61.49
CA PRO A 638 -17.15 -19.90 -62.60
C PRO A 638 -16.31 -20.16 -63.88
N PRO A 639 -16.88 -20.03 -65.09
CA PRO A 639 -16.12 -20.24 -66.33
C PRO A 639 -15.06 -19.14 -66.52
N PRO A 640 -13.91 -19.47 -67.13
CA PRO A 640 -12.84 -18.50 -67.36
C PRO A 640 -13.28 -17.40 -68.35
N PRO A 641 -12.77 -16.16 -68.19
CA PRO A 641 -13.10 -15.06 -69.10
C PRO A 641 -12.56 -15.34 -70.52
N PRO A 642 -13.29 -14.92 -71.58
CA PRO A 642 -12.76 -14.95 -72.95
C PRO A 642 -11.61 -13.94 -73.11
N PRO A 643 -10.67 -14.17 -74.05
CA PRO A 643 -9.62 -13.20 -74.34
C PRO A 643 -10.18 -11.96 -75.04
N GLU A 644 -9.59 -10.79 -74.75
CA GLU A 644 -9.91 -9.54 -75.44
C GLU A 644 -9.31 -9.51 -76.86
N GLU A 645 -10.15 -9.47 -77.89
CA GLU A 645 -9.80 -8.90 -79.20
C GLU A 645 -11.00 -8.15 -79.83
N PHE A 646 -10.82 -6.82 -79.99
CA PHE A 646 -11.31 -5.93 -81.06
C PHE A 646 -12.72 -6.10 -81.69
N GLY A 647 -13.54 -5.04 -81.58
CA GLY A 647 -14.77 -4.81 -82.37
C GLY A 647 -15.86 -4.10 -81.54
N ASP A 648 -15.89 -2.77 -81.40
CA ASP A 648 -16.21 -1.72 -82.40
C ASP A 648 -17.74 -1.49 -82.56
N ASP A 649 -18.16 -0.23 -82.76
CA ASP A 649 -19.53 0.32 -82.69
C ASP A 649 -20.30 0.15 -81.34
N GLY A 650 -20.88 1.17 -80.69
CA GLY A 650 -20.92 2.61 -80.96
C GLY A 650 -21.94 3.36 -80.05
N ASP A 651 -21.87 4.70 -80.02
CA ASP A 651 -22.80 5.68 -79.41
C ASP A 651 -23.12 5.54 -77.89
N ALA A 652 -22.55 6.38 -77.02
CA ALA A 652 -23.11 7.67 -76.56
C ALA A 652 -24.26 7.54 -75.53
N TRP A 653 -24.38 8.37 -74.48
CA TRP A 653 -24.07 9.80 -74.40
C TRP A 653 -23.40 10.23 -73.07
N GLU A 654 -22.44 11.15 -73.21
CA GLU A 654 -22.13 12.37 -72.42
C GLU A 654 -22.41 12.42 -70.90
N ASP A 655 -21.52 12.95 -70.04
CA ASP A 655 -20.12 13.40 -70.16
C ASP A 655 -19.58 13.39 -68.70
N GLU A 656 -18.39 12.84 -68.41
CA GLU A 656 -17.07 13.52 -68.45
C GLU A 656 -17.00 14.75 -67.52
N GLN A 657 -16.24 14.74 -66.40
CA GLN A 657 -14.75 14.87 -66.22
C GLN A 657 -14.50 16.12 -65.33
N ASP A 658 -13.37 16.45 -64.70
CA ASP A 658 -12.02 15.87 -64.47
C ASP A 658 -11.34 16.70 -63.32
N GLU A 659 -10.10 16.53 -62.83
CA GLU A 659 -8.94 15.60 -62.98
C GLU A 659 -8.24 15.66 -61.58
N ALA A 660 -7.80 14.56 -60.95
CA ALA A 660 -6.51 13.86 -61.06
C ALA A 660 -5.31 14.46 -60.27
N ASP A 661 -4.28 13.61 -60.10
CA ASP A 661 -3.03 13.84 -59.35
C ASP A 661 -2.12 14.94 -59.95
N GLU A 662 -1.13 15.40 -59.17
CA GLU A 662 0.27 15.10 -59.53
C GLU A 662 1.31 15.27 -58.39
N ASN A 663 2.00 14.18 -58.09
CA ASN A 663 3.46 14.01 -58.00
C ASN A 663 4.44 15.13 -57.52
N ARG A 664 5.39 14.63 -56.68
CA ARG A 664 6.86 14.89 -56.65
C ARG A 664 7.44 16.18 -56.06
N GLU A 665 8.55 15.93 -55.32
CA GLU A 665 9.70 16.82 -55.03
C GLU A 665 9.39 18.08 -54.18
N GLY A 666 10.30 18.55 -53.31
CA GLY A 666 11.57 17.97 -52.88
C GLY A 666 12.50 19.03 -52.26
N GLN A 667 13.24 18.65 -51.23
CA GLN A 667 14.40 19.35 -50.65
C GLN A 667 14.18 20.71 -49.90
N ASP A 668 14.64 20.68 -48.65
CA ASP A 668 15.62 21.59 -48.03
C ASP A 668 15.34 23.08 -47.72
N GLU A 669 15.70 23.42 -46.48
CA GLU A 669 16.35 24.67 -46.01
C GLU A 669 15.57 26.02 -45.92
N ASP A 670 15.05 26.24 -44.71
CA ASP A 670 15.61 27.21 -43.73
C ASP A 670 15.02 28.65 -43.61
N LEU A 671 15.28 29.25 -42.43
CA LEU A 671 15.13 30.66 -42.01
C LEU A 671 13.72 31.23 -41.72
N LEU A 672 13.38 31.19 -40.43
CA LEU A 672 13.17 32.37 -39.56
C LEU A 672 12.81 33.72 -40.24
N PHE A 673 11.74 34.37 -39.77
CA PHE A 673 11.81 35.73 -39.21
C PHE A 673 10.60 36.06 -38.31
N GLU A 674 10.72 37.12 -37.51
CA GLU A 674 9.85 37.49 -36.39
C GLU A 674 8.78 38.56 -36.75
N ASP A 675 7.97 38.88 -35.74
CA ASP A 675 7.09 40.06 -35.58
C ASP A 675 5.68 40.11 -36.21
N ALA A 676 4.82 40.79 -35.45
CA ALA A 676 3.36 40.94 -35.62
C ALA A 676 3.05 42.40 -36.14
N PRO A 677 1.89 43.08 -35.91
CA PRO A 677 0.66 42.74 -35.18
C PRO A 677 -0.70 43.21 -35.80
N THR A 678 -1.81 42.96 -35.08
CA THR A 678 -3.09 43.73 -35.10
C THR A 678 -3.98 43.65 -36.39
N THR A 679 -5.31 43.87 -36.41
CA THR A 679 -6.30 44.38 -35.41
C THR A 679 -7.77 43.98 -35.74
N GLN A 680 -8.67 44.18 -34.76
CA GLN A 680 -10.08 44.66 -34.85
C GLN A 680 -11.30 43.71 -35.10
N LEU A 681 -12.34 43.98 -34.31
CA LEU A 681 -13.76 43.57 -34.38
C LEU A 681 -14.55 44.51 -35.33
N PRO A 682 -15.75 44.14 -35.85
CA PRO A 682 -17.06 44.31 -35.15
C PRO A 682 -17.99 43.06 -35.26
N THR A 683 -18.85 42.62 -34.33
CA THR A 683 -20.03 43.18 -33.59
C THR A 683 -21.35 43.34 -34.39
N ASP A 684 -22.25 42.34 -34.21
CA ASP A 684 -23.73 42.43 -33.97
C ASP A 684 -24.65 42.99 -35.10
N PRO A 685 -26.03 43.00 -35.01
CA PRO A 685 -26.95 42.58 -33.92
C PRO A 685 -28.29 41.85 -34.32
N VAL A 686 -29.22 41.72 -33.34
CA VAL A 686 -30.72 41.65 -33.41
C VAL A 686 -31.44 40.27 -33.28
N ASP A 687 -32.08 40.04 -32.11
CA ASP A 687 -33.52 39.85 -31.77
C ASP A 687 -34.51 39.22 -32.81
N GLU A 688 -35.63 38.54 -32.49
CA GLU A 688 -36.27 38.08 -31.22
C GLU A 688 -37.33 36.97 -31.53
N ASP A 689 -38.16 36.60 -30.54
CA ASP A 689 -39.57 36.11 -30.64
C ASP A 689 -40.00 34.62 -30.61
N GLU A 690 -41.19 34.45 -29.99
CA GLU A 690 -42.16 33.34 -29.89
C GLU A 690 -41.90 32.03 -29.09
N VAL A 691 -42.98 31.58 -28.41
CA VAL A 691 -43.10 30.44 -27.48
C VAL A 691 -44.48 29.81 -27.65
N PRO A 692 -44.64 28.48 -27.44
CA PRO A 692 -45.88 27.99 -26.81
C PRO A 692 -45.65 27.07 -25.60
N ALA A 693 -46.62 27.11 -24.67
CA ALA A 693 -46.78 26.19 -23.53
C ALA A 693 -47.39 24.84 -23.99
N ASP A 694 -47.65 23.82 -23.17
CA ASP A 694 -47.80 23.72 -21.70
C ASP A 694 -47.29 22.32 -21.24
N ALA A 695 -47.40 21.77 -20.02
CA ALA A 695 -48.37 21.97 -18.94
C ALA A 695 -47.79 21.78 -17.53
N ARG A 696 -48.58 22.13 -16.51
CA ARG A 696 -48.23 22.01 -15.08
C ARG A 696 -49.31 21.33 -14.25
N VAL A 697 -48.85 20.56 -13.26
CA VAL A 697 -49.47 20.28 -11.95
C VAL A 697 -48.27 20.15 -10.99
N GLY A 698 -48.08 20.89 -9.89
CA GLY A 698 -48.99 21.64 -9.01
C GLY A 698 -49.26 20.81 -7.75
N GLN A 699 -49.11 21.25 -6.49
CA GLN A 699 -48.70 22.51 -5.84
C GLN A 699 -48.26 22.12 -4.39
N ASP A 700 -47.74 22.91 -3.44
CA ASP A 700 -47.84 24.34 -3.13
C ASP A 700 -46.60 24.85 -2.33
N GLN A 701 -46.52 26.17 -2.06
CA GLN A 701 -45.41 26.84 -1.35
C GLN A 701 -45.87 27.64 -0.10
N ILE A 702 -44.95 27.85 0.85
CA ILE A 702 -44.79 29.06 1.69
C ILE A 702 -43.27 29.16 1.95
N ASP A 703 -42.44 30.08 1.46
CA ASP A 703 -42.49 31.51 1.09
C ASP A 703 -42.31 32.51 2.25
N VAL A 704 -41.12 33.12 2.29
CA VAL A 704 -40.82 34.41 2.94
C VAL A 704 -39.72 35.12 2.11
N ARG A 705 -40.13 36.07 1.26
CA ARG A 705 -39.31 37.25 0.90
C ARG A 705 -39.44 38.28 2.04
N GLU A 706 -38.65 39.34 2.20
CA GLU A 706 -37.73 40.08 1.32
C GLU A 706 -36.68 40.75 2.26
N ILE A 707 -35.49 41.14 1.85
CA ILE A 707 -35.14 42.46 1.26
C ILE A 707 -33.73 42.35 0.66
N GLN A 708 -33.47 43.08 -0.43
CA GLN A 708 -32.17 43.22 -1.06
C GLN A 708 -31.87 44.72 -1.24
N GLU A 709 -30.74 45.20 -0.73
CA GLU A 709 -30.17 46.53 -1.05
C GLU A 709 -28.67 46.56 -0.71
N ASP A 710 -27.91 47.42 -1.38
CA ASP A 710 -26.47 47.25 -1.64
C ASP A 710 -25.50 47.66 -0.51
N MET A 711 -24.28 47.11 -0.49
CA MET A 711 -23.10 47.86 -0.98
C MET A 711 -21.74 47.11 -0.97
N VAL A 712 -20.90 47.57 -1.90
CA VAL A 712 -19.48 47.29 -2.21
C VAL A 712 -18.55 47.28 -0.98
N PRO A 713 -17.48 46.45 -0.94
CA PRO A 713 -16.52 46.41 0.16
C PRO A 713 -15.74 47.72 0.35
N VAL A 714 -15.49 48.06 1.62
CA VAL A 714 -14.70 49.23 2.02
C VAL A 714 -13.36 48.79 2.60
N VAL A 715 -12.28 49.18 1.92
CA VAL A 715 -10.91 49.16 2.48
C VAL A 715 -10.70 50.42 3.31
N LEU A 716 -10.12 50.29 4.51
CA LEU A 716 -9.67 51.42 5.32
C LEU A 716 -8.21 51.26 5.72
N HIS A 717 -7.35 52.04 5.06
CA HIS A 717 -6.22 52.65 5.76
C HIS A 717 -6.74 53.80 6.63
N SER A 718 -6.06 54.06 7.74
CA SER A 718 -6.11 55.35 8.42
C SER A 718 -4.79 55.60 9.15
N ASP A 719 -3.87 56.29 8.47
CA ASP A 719 -2.91 57.13 9.18
C ASP A 719 -3.65 58.36 9.71
N ASP A 720 -3.32 58.83 10.91
CA ASP A 720 -3.25 60.26 11.24
C ASP A 720 -2.57 60.43 12.61
N GLU A 721 -1.51 61.24 12.66
CA GLU A 721 -0.90 61.70 13.91
C GLU A 721 -1.63 62.97 14.40
N ASP A 722 -2.04 63.04 15.67
CA ASP A 722 -1.85 64.30 16.41
C ASP A 722 -1.80 64.14 17.95
N ASN A 723 -1.21 65.16 18.57
CA ASN A 723 -0.74 65.29 19.94
C ASN A 723 -1.85 65.24 21.04
N VAL A 724 -1.47 64.85 22.26
CA VAL A 724 -1.12 65.78 23.37
C VAL A 724 -0.87 65.01 24.69
N ASP A 725 0.30 65.24 25.31
CA ASP A 725 0.64 64.87 26.69
C ASP A 725 0.37 66.06 27.64
N PRO A 726 -0.22 65.82 28.83
CA PRO A 726 0.29 66.51 30.02
C PRO A 726 0.30 65.68 31.32
N TRP A 727 1.46 65.13 31.66
CA TRP A 727 2.30 65.52 32.82
C TRP A 727 1.71 65.67 34.27
N HIS A 728 2.52 65.20 35.24
CA HIS A 728 2.57 65.48 36.70
C HIS A 728 1.65 64.73 37.68
N GLY A 729 2.23 64.30 38.82
CA GLY A 729 1.48 64.02 40.05
C GLY A 729 2.20 63.25 41.19
N TYR A 730 3.18 63.85 41.88
CA TYR A 730 3.65 63.63 43.29
C TYR A 730 3.55 62.22 43.93
N GLU A 731 4.65 61.58 44.37
CA GLU A 731 5.35 61.79 45.66
C GLU A 731 4.51 61.58 46.95
N GLY A 732 5.04 60.85 47.96
CA GLY A 732 4.60 61.01 49.36
C GLY A 732 4.74 59.82 50.34
N GLU A 733 5.84 59.79 51.11
CA GLU A 733 5.98 59.40 52.54
C GLU A 733 5.26 58.13 53.10
N HIS A 734 6.00 57.08 53.50
CA HIS A 734 6.39 56.72 54.91
C HIS A 734 5.30 55.93 55.72
N ILE A 735 5.54 55.16 56.81
CA ILE A 735 6.58 55.22 57.87
C ILE A 735 6.62 53.90 58.74
N ILE A 736 7.79 53.48 59.29
CA ILE A 736 8.01 52.67 60.56
C ILE A 736 7.53 51.17 60.62
N THR A 737 8.16 50.12 61.24
CA THR A 737 9.49 49.84 61.90
C THR A 737 9.72 48.33 62.23
N LYS A 738 11.01 47.94 62.48
CA LYS A 738 11.55 46.94 63.47
C LYS A 738 11.45 45.41 63.17
N GLU A 739 12.56 44.65 63.22
CA GLU A 739 13.19 43.88 64.35
C GLU A 739 12.33 42.69 64.86
N GLU A 740 12.79 41.46 65.14
CA GLU A 740 14.08 40.71 65.03
C GLU A 740 13.78 39.17 65.12
N GLY A 741 14.68 38.20 64.93
CA GLY A 741 16.11 38.20 64.55
C GLY A 741 16.87 36.89 64.89
N ILE A 742 17.99 36.64 64.17
CA ILE A 742 19.25 35.97 64.61
C ILE A 742 19.42 34.41 64.74
N GLN A 743 20.49 33.94 64.05
CA GLN A 743 21.41 32.79 64.27
C GLN A 743 21.15 31.32 63.86
N GLN A 744 22.27 30.71 63.42
CA GLN A 744 22.50 29.31 63.07
C GLN A 744 23.13 28.53 64.24
N GLY A 745 23.03 27.19 64.23
CA GLY A 745 23.85 26.28 65.04
C GLY A 745 24.70 25.35 64.14
N ARG A 746 25.86 24.89 64.64
CA ARG A 746 26.86 24.06 63.92
C ARG A 746 27.25 22.82 64.75
N PHE A 747 27.96 21.88 64.08
CA PHE A 747 28.79 20.79 64.64
C PHE A 747 28.02 19.58 65.23
N VAL A 748 28.55 18.34 65.27
CA VAL A 748 29.88 17.82 64.81
C VAL A 748 29.78 16.35 64.31
N ASP A 749 30.86 15.84 63.72
CA ASP A 749 31.10 14.49 63.14
C ASP A 749 31.55 13.43 64.18
N ASP A 750 31.26 12.12 63.98
CA ASP A 750 31.96 11.01 64.67
C ASP A 750 31.79 9.57 64.06
N GLN A 751 32.73 9.16 63.19
CA GLN A 751 33.54 7.90 63.15
C GLN A 751 33.01 6.42 63.15
N SER A 752 33.92 5.53 62.70
CA SER A 752 33.99 4.04 62.70
C SER A 752 33.17 3.27 61.61
N GLU A 753 33.77 2.60 60.60
CA GLU A 753 34.71 1.44 60.53
C GLU A 753 34.00 0.07 60.82
N VAL A 754 34.13 -1.02 60.04
CA VAL A 754 35.32 -1.87 59.73
C VAL A 754 35.03 -2.88 58.57
N PHE A 755 35.92 -3.03 57.57
CA PHE A 755 36.34 -4.21 56.72
C PHE A 755 35.27 -5.20 56.13
N ASP A 756 35.43 -5.94 55.01
CA ASP A 756 36.48 -6.25 53.98
C ASP A 756 35.76 -6.84 52.71
N SER A 757 36.30 -7.29 51.56
CA SER A 757 37.63 -7.35 50.90
C SER A 757 37.46 -7.48 49.35
N ASP A 758 38.58 -7.55 48.57
CA ASP A 758 38.78 -8.22 47.25
C ASP A 758 37.89 -7.91 46.00
N THR A 759 38.38 -7.79 44.75
CA THR A 759 39.76 -7.78 44.17
C THR A 759 39.84 -7.10 42.77
N VAL A 760 41.01 -6.53 42.46
CA VAL A 760 41.64 -6.32 41.11
C VAL A 760 40.97 -5.40 40.06
N THR A 761 41.73 -4.39 39.61
CA THR A 761 41.58 -3.66 38.34
C THR A 761 42.95 -3.38 37.69
N PRO A 762 43.09 -3.40 36.35
CA PRO A 762 44.19 -2.77 35.61
C PRO A 762 43.91 -1.26 35.36
N PRO A 763 44.91 -0.45 35.00
CA PRO A 763 44.87 1.01 35.25
C PRO A 763 44.22 1.85 34.14
N VAL A 764 43.59 2.95 34.55
CA VAL A 764 43.33 4.15 33.74
C VAL A 764 44.28 5.25 34.20
N ASP A 765 44.84 6.01 33.26
CA ASP A 765 45.86 7.03 33.55
C ASP A 765 45.26 8.33 34.11
N ARG A 766 46.07 9.13 34.80
CA ARG A 766 45.65 10.35 35.49
C ARG A 766 45.91 11.59 34.65
N ASN A 767 44.93 12.48 34.50
CA ASN A 767 45.04 13.91 34.83
C ASN A 767 43.82 14.73 34.35
N SER A 768 42.99 15.19 35.29
CA SER A 768 42.66 16.62 35.49
C SER A 768 41.59 16.76 36.56
N GLU A 769 41.79 17.70 37.50
CA GLU A 769 40.81 18.01 38.54
C GLU A 769 39.85 19.10 38.03
N GLY A 770 38.55 18.81 38.03
CA GLY A 770 37.49 19.76 37.68
C GLY A 770 36.27 19.53 38.57
N THR A 771 36.12 20.36 39.61
CA THR A 771 35.05 20.21 40.61
C THR A 771 33.70 20.69 40.06
N SER A 772 32.87 19.76 39.62
CA SER A 772 31.46 20.01 39.30
C SER A 772 30.69 20.39 40.57
N GLN A 773 30.47 21.69 40.78
CA GLN A 773 29.48 22.14 41.75
C GLN A 773 28.08 21.74 41.27
N VAL A 774 27.37 20.95 42.06
CA VAL A 774 25.95 20.67 41.84
C VAL A 774 25.18 21.96 42.07
N GLN A 775 24.85 22.66 40.99
CA GLN A 775 24.11 23.90 41.03
C GLN A 775 22.65 23.61 41.43
N GLN A 776 22.27 24.00 42.64
CA GLN A 776 20.91 23.81 43.15
C GLN A 776 19.93 24.66 42.34
N VAL A 777 18.97 24.01 41.68
CA VAL A 777 17.88 24.69 40.95
C VAL A 777 16.98 25.41 41.96
N PRO A 778 16.71 26.72 41.81
CA PRO A 778 15.84 27.46 42.73
C PRO A 778 14.39 26.95 42.69
N ALA A 779 13.76 26.85 43.86
CA ALA A 779 12.38 26.40 44.01
C ALA A 779 11.35 27.51 43.72
N SER A 780 11.39 28.09 42.51
CA SER A 780 10.27 28.80 41.85
C SER A 780 10.74 29.35 40.50
N PHE A 781 9.93 29.19 39.46
CA PHE A 781 10.04 29.99 38.23
C PHE A 781 9.09 31.19 38.34
N PRO A 782 9.50 32.40 37.92
CA PRO A 782 8.58 33.54 37.81
C PRO A 782 7.53 33.23 36.74
N THR A 783 6.31 33.73 36.92
CA THR A 783 5.12 33.37 36.13
C THR A 783 5.11 33.86 34.68
N ASP A 784 6.12 34.63 34.29
CA ASP A 784 6.08 35.44 33.07
C ASP A 784 7.03 34.93 31.97
N GLY A 785 8.09 34.20 32.30
CA GLY A 785 9.13 33.75 31.35
C GLY A 785 8.98 32.30 30.86
N PRO A 786 9.74 31.88 29.81
CA PRO A 786 10.87 32.57 29.20
C PRO A 786 10.50 33.53 28.05
N TYR A 787 11.36 34.53 27.80
CA TYR A 787 11.26 35.43 26.66
C TYR A 787 12.44 35.25 25.70
N THR A 788 12.19 35.22 24.40
CA THR A 788 13.24 35.05 23.40
C THR A 788 13.58 36.37 22.69
N ILE A 789 14.88 36.65 22.59
CA ILE A 789 15.41 37.70 21.72
C ILE A 789 16.28 37.11 20.61
N VAL A 790 16.28 37.76 19.45
CA VAL A 790 17.18 37.47 18.34
C VAL A 790 18.17 38.62 18.19
N ALA A 791 19.46 38.31 18.13
CA ALA A 791 20.55 39.27 18.00
C ALA A 791 21.40 38.97 16.75
N ARG A 792 21.54 39.97 15.88
CA ARG A 792 22.14 39.90 14.54
C ARG A 792 23.23 40.97 14.37
N GLY A 793 24.11 40.76 13.40
CA GLY A 793 25.09 41.77 12.94
C GLY A 793 26.49 41.61 13.53
N PHE A 794 26.75 40.60 14.35
CA PHE A 794 28.09 40.32 14.89
C PHE A 794 29.09 39.97 13.77
N VAL A 795 30.38 40.08 14.08
CA VAL A 795 31.47 39.76 13.16
C VAL A 795 31.65 38.24 13.05
N SER A 796 31.97 37.78 11.84
CA SER A 796 32.24 36.39 11.50
C SER A 796 33.39 35.87 12.37
N GLY A 797 33.09 34.93 13.28
CA GLY A 797 34.05 34.40 14.27
C GLY A 797 33.76 34.77 15.73
N THR A 798 32.84 35.69 16.03
CA THR A 798 32.31 35.87 17.39
C THR A 798 31.51 34.62 17.80
N THR A 799 31.78 34.02 18.97
CA THR A 799 31.05 32.81 19.40
C THR A 799 29.82 33.16 20.24
N ILE A 800 28.87 32.22 20.32
CA ILE A 800 27.69 32.37 21.19
C ILE A 800 28.05 32.51 22.68
N ASN A 801 29.20 31.95 23.10
CA ASN A 801 29.71 32.13 24.47
C ASN A 801 30.15 33.58 24.72
N ASP A 802 30.75 34.24 23.74
CA ASP A 802 31.21 35.63 23.86
C ASP A 802 30.02 36.59 23.95
N ILE A 803 29.00 36.36 23.11
CA ILE A 803 27.77 37.18 23.09
C ILE A 803 27.00 37.02 24.41
N GLU A 804 26.83 35.79 24.90
CA GLU A 804 26.25 35.55 26.23
C GLU A 804 27.08 36.20 27.33
N ALA A 805 28.41 36.03 27.34
CA ALA A 805 29.28 36.60 28.37
C ALA A 805 29.29 38.14 28.35
N VAL A 806 28.97 38.78 27.23
CA VAL A 806 28.65 40.20 27.14
C VAL A 806 27.25 40.47 27.72
N MET A 807 26.20 39.83 27.22
CA MET A 807 24.82 40.15 27.60
C MET A 807 24.49 39.81 29.07
N ASN A 808 25.03 38.73 29.63
CA ASN A 808 24.88 38.42 31.06
C ASN A 808 25.52 39.47 31.98
N ARG A 809 26.59 40.18 31.55
CA ARG A 809 27.14 41.34 32.29
C ARG A 809 26.21 42.55 32.27
N HIS A 810 25.26 42.60 31.34
CA HIS A 810 24.21 43.62 31.24
C HIS A 810 22.85 43.11 31.76
N GLY A 811 22.85 42.01 32.52
CA GLY A 811 21.66 41.53 33.24
C GLY A 811 20.71 40.65 32.41
N ALA A 812 21.18 40.00 31.34
CA ALA A 812 20.37 39.12 30.51
C ALA A 812 19.76 37.93 31.28
N GLN A 813 20.53 37.27 32.15
CA GLN A 813 20.13 35.97 32.76
C GLN A 813 19.69 34.97 31.68
N VAL A 814 20.60 34.69 30.75
CA VAL A 814 20.39 33.70 29.68
C VAL A 814 20.14 32.32 30.29
N ILE A 815 19.00 31.72 29.93
CA ILE A 815 18.55 30.39 30.36
C ILE A 815 18.48 29.38 29.20
N GLY A 816 18.51 29.87 27.96
CA GLY A 816 18.59 29.06 26.74
C GLY A 816 19.26 29.86 25.62
N ARG A 817 19.96 29.19 24.69
CA ARG A 817 20.72 29.86 23.63
C ARG A 817 20.90 28.98 22.40
N ARG A 818 20.79 29.57 21.21
CA ARG A 818 20.94 28.87 19.91
C ARG A 818 21.68 29.75 18.90
N LEU A 819 22.61 29.15 18.16
CA LEU A 819 23.23 29.77 16.99
C LEU A 819 22.30 29.55 15.79
N MET A 820 21.90 30.63 15.13
CA MET A 820 20.96 30.61 13.98
C MET A 820 21.68 30.84 12.64
N GLY A 821 22.84 31.48 12.66
CA GLY A 821 23.68 31.75 11.48
C GLY A 821 25.11 32.07 11.88
N SER A 822 26.07 31.79 11.01
CA SER A 822 27.51 31.92 11.26
C SER A 822 28.21 33.04 10.47
N ASP A 823 27.64 33.50 9.36
CA ASP A 823 28.09 34.72 8.67
C ASP A 823 26.91 35.45 7.98
N PRO A 824 26.49 36.63 8.46
CA PRO A 824 26.85 37.21 9.75
C PRO A 824 26.43 36.28 10.91
N VAL A 825 27.11 36.40 12.06
CA VAL A 825 26.70 35.63 13.25
C VAL A 825 25.35 36.13 13.75
N ILE A 826 24.41 35.19 13.92
CA ILE A 826 23.07 35.41 14.48
C ILE A 826 22.86 34.44 15.63
N VAL A 827 22.43 34.96 16.79
CA VAL A 827 22.06 34.14 17.95
C VAL A 827 20.64 34.43 18.41
N GLN A 828 19.98 33.40 18.92
CA GLN A 828 18.71 33.44 19.63
C GLN A 828 19.02 33.18 21.11
N LEU A 829 18.51 34.01 22.02
CA LEU A 829 18.73 33.90 23.47
C LEU A 829 17.39 33.93 24.21
N GLN A 830 17.15 32.93 25.05
CA GLN A 830 16.03 32.88 25.98
C GLN A 830 16.45 33.43 27.34
N LEU A 831 15.62 34.31 27.89
CA LEU A 831 15.88 35.14 29.06
C LEU A 831 14.78 34.94 30.11
N ALA A 832 15.15 35.03 31.39
CA ALA A 832 14.29 34.62 32.50
C ALA A 832 13.03 35.48 32.72
N THR A 833 13.05 36.78 32.35
CA THR A 833 11.90 37.70 32.49
C THR A 833 11.85 38.72 31.35
N GLN A 834 10.68 39.34 31.14
CA GLN A 834 10.47 40.37 30.11
C GLN A 834 11.45 41.54 30.30
N GLN A 835 11.63 41.95 31.55
CA GLN A 835 12.54 43.04 31.91
C GLN A 835 13.99 42.74 31.52
N ASN A 836 14.41 41.48 31.52
CA ASN A 836 15.74 41.10 31.01
C ASN A 836 15.83 41.31 29.49
N ALA A 837 14.81 40.91 28.74
CA ALA A 837 14.77 41.09 27.28
C ALA A 837 14.77 42.56 26.88
N GLU A 838 13.89 43.37 27.47
CA GLU A 838 13.80 44.81 27.25
C GLU A 838 15.12 45.52 27.59
N ASN A 839 15.76 45.17 28.71
CA ASN A 839 17.05 45.76 29.11
C ASN A 839 18.17 45.45 28.09
N ILE A 840 18.20 44.23 27.54
CA ILE A 840 19.20 43.83 26.55
C ILE A 840 18.93 44.46 25.19
N ILE A 841 17.67 44.53 24.75
CA ILE A 841 17.27 45.28 23.55
C ILE A 841 17.66 46.75 23.68
N ALA A 842 17.26 47.43 24.76
CA ALA A 842 17.60 48.84 25.00
C ALA A 842 19.11 49.10 25.15
N THR A 843 19.89 48.10 25.58
CA THR A 843 21.35 48.19 25.65
C THR A 843 22.00 48.07 24.27
N PHE A 844 21.63 47.05 23.49
CA PHE A 844 22.40 46.60 22.31
C PHE A 844 21.75 46.88 20.94
N HIS A 845 20.43 47.09 20.85
CA HIS A 845 19.76 47.42 19.58
C HIS A 845 20.32 48.72 18.99
N ARG A 846 20.65 48.69 17.68
CA ARG A 846 21.29 49.79 16.93
C ARG A 846 22.60 50.32 17.51
N ARG A 847 23.30 49.53 18.34
CA ARG A 847 24.69 49.84 18.72
C ARG A 847 25.66 49.48 17.60
N GLU A 848 26.65 50.32 17.38
CA GLU A 848 27.79 50.00 16.52
C GLU A 848 28.82 49.19 17.31
N LEU A 849 29.22 48.04 16.77
CA LEU A 849 30.28 47.17 17.28
C LEU A 849 31.14 46.72 16.08
N ASP A 850 32.45 46.97 16.15
CA ASP A 850 33.43 46.61 15.10
C ASP A 850 33.02 47.04 13.67
N GLY A 851 32.39 48.22 13.55
CA GLY A 851 31.92 48.79 12.28
C GLY A 851 30.62 48.17 11.73
N ARG A 852 29.93 47.33 12.50
CA ARG A 852 28.61 46.77 12.19
C ARG A 852 27.56 47.28 13.18
N VAL A 853 26.34 47.53 12.71
CA VAL A 853 25.20 47.88 13.58
C VAL A 853 24.52 46.59 14.02
N LEU A 854 24.39 46.39 15.34
CA LEU A 854 23.68 45.26 15.91
C LEU A 854 22.17 45.47 15.83
N ASP A 855 21.45 44.42 15.41
CA ASP A 855 19.98 44.38 15.45
C ASP A 855 19.55 43.33 16.48
N VAL A 856 18.90 43.79 17.56
CA VAL A 856 18.50 42.97 18.70
C VAL A 856 17.03 43.25 19.02
N ARG A 857 16.15 42.24 18.94
CA ARG A 857 14.69 42.40 19.12
C ARG A 857 14.06 41.19 19.79
N MET A 858 12.80 41.31 20.21
CA MET A 858 11.94 40.18 20.59
C MET A 858 11.68 39.28 19.37
N GLU A 859 11.41 37.99 19.60
CA GLU A 859 11.18 37.04 18.51
C GLU A 859 9.75 37.07 17.90
N ASP A 860 8.78 37.70 18.58
CA ASP A 860 7.41 37.90 18.06
C ASP A 860 7.18 39.33 17.47
N GLU A 861 8.25 40.08 17.12
CA GLU A 861 8.15 41.27 16.23
C GLU A 861 8.43 40.86 14.78
N ASP A 862 7.44 41.05 13.89
CA ASP A 862 7.33 40.53 12.51
C ASP A 862 8.63 40.36 11.69
N LEU A 863 8.73 39.20 11.01
CA LEU A 863 9.74 38.83 10.00
C LEU A 863 9.11 38.04 8.84
#